data_AF-A0A3M1CHN6-F1
#
_entry.id   AF-A0A3M1CHN6-F1
#
_cell.length_a   1.000
_cell.length_b   1.000
_cell.length_c   1.000
_cell.angle_alpha   90.00
_cell.angle_beta   90.00
_cell.angle_gamma   90.00
#
_symmetry.space_group_name_H-M   'P 1'
#
loop_
_entity.id
_entity.type
_entity.pdbx_description
1 polymer ?
#
loop_
_entity_poly.entity_id
_entity_poly.type
_entity_poly.pdbx_seq_one_letter_code
_entity_poly.pdbx_strand_id
1 'polypeptide(L)'
;MDFNDLRFSKLVIQIGKNLIENKRPESHWLNEVMERGGKLVDIAPEYNAPATKADYWISVRPGLSDIAVLLGVTKLMIDNGWYVEDFCRRFTDFPLLVRTDTLRRLRPQDIDPNYRPRDLKGGPSYTIQALTDEQRERIGDFCVWNSETNKVAYIARDDVGKHMTVPAALFGTYQVRLADGKQVEVMPILEMYKRHLKDYDLKTVEEISGAPAHLVERLARDIWETTQAGHPVSIHIGEGINHYFHATLHNRASYLPLLLTGNIGKHGAGGYAWAGNYKGALFQASPWSGPGVGSYVAEDPFHPVLDENIRITKKHLRKTADVEDPSYWANGERTLTVDLPNGDRKCFTGKTHLPTPTKMIWYNNANFINQAKWVYNLIVNVFPKMDMIVDQQIEWTGSAEYSDVVLPVNSWVEFEDWEMAAACSNPFLQIWKGGIAPVHDSIDDAAVFAGVGRALAKKLNDRRFADYWKYVTEKKSRVYIQRVLDNSTTTRGVDGPYQFDKIIKGEYGGEPGQALMLHRTYPRVPFWEQIHDSIPFYTDSGRLHSYCDLPEAIEYGENLIVYREAVEATPYLPNVIVSTSPFVRPVDYGIPLDTTDPDLRQVRNIKLPWSKVRETTNPLWKKGYQFYCSTPKSRHTTHS
;
A
#
# COMPACT_ATOMS: atom_id res chain seq x y z
N MET A 1 -10.36 6.84 -1.70
CA MET A 1 -11.55 7.47 -1.12
C MET A 1 -11.33 8.96 -1.12
N ASP A 2 -12.38 9.74 -1.28
CA ASP A 2 -12.32 11.18 -1.04
C ASP A 2 -12.77 11.45 0.39
N PHE A 3 -12.16 12.40 1.10
CA PHE A 3 -12.45 12.61 2.52
C PHE A 3 -13.91 12.96 2.80
N ASN A 4 -14.60 13.59 1.84
CA ASN A 4 -16.02 13.85 1.93
C ASN A 4 -16.89 12.58 1.92
N ASP A 5 -16.33 11.40 1.70
CA ASP A 5 -17.03 10.11 1.87
C ASP A 5 -17.18 9.72 3.35
N LEU A 6 -16.36 10.26 4.26
CA LEU A 6 -16.53 10.09 5.71
C LEU A 6 -17.92 10.55 6.19
N ARG A 7 -18.58 11.41 5.42
CA ARG A 7 -19.95 11.87 5.66
C ARG A 7 -20.96 10.74 5.83
N PHE A 8 -20.68 9.57 5.28
CA PHE A 8 -21.54 8.39 5.34
C PHE A 8 -21.13 7.39 6.43
N SER A 9 -19.95 7.56 7.05
CA SER A 9 -19.46 6.67 8.10
C SER A 9 -20.30 6.79 9.38
N LYS A 10 -20.52 5.67 10.09
CA LYS A 10 -21.14 5.65 11.43
C LYS A 10 -20.23 5.10 12.52
N LEU A 11 -19.17 4.40 12.13
CA LEU A 11 -18.06 4.07 13.02
C LEU A 11 -16.76 4.31 12.23
N VAL A 12 -15.91 5.19 12.75
CA VAL A 12 -14.59 5.46 12.18
C VAL A 12 -13.54 5.04 13.21
N ILE A 13 -12.66 4.12 12.81
CA ILE A 13 -11.58 3.62 13.66
C ILE A 13 -10.26 4.14 13.08
N GLN A 14 -9.55 4.96 13.83
CA GLN A 14 -8.20 5.43 13.49
C GLN A 14 -7.16 4.53 14.16
N ILE A 15 -6.17 4.07 13.40
CA ILE A 15 -5.10 3.19 13.90
C ILE A 15 -3.76 3.74 13.45
N GLY A 16 -2.97 4.25 14.41
CA GLY A 16 -1.71 4.94 14.14
C GLY A 16 -1.84 6.04 13.07
N LYS A 17 -2.97 6.75 13.08
CA LYS A 17 -3.27 7.83 12.13
C LYS A 17 -3.79 9.06 12.85
N ASN A 18 -3.09 10.17 12.65
CA ASN A 18 -3.54 11.47 13.10
C ASN A 18 -4.22 12.28 11.97
N LEU A 19 -5.53 12.10 11.78
CA LEU A 19 -6.29 12.86 10.76
C LEU A 19 -6.54 14.32 11.15
N ILE A 20 -6.35 14.68 12.42
CA ILE A 20 -6.52 16.06 12.90
C ILE A 20 -5.36 16.94 12.42
N GLU A 21 -4.12 16.50 12.59
CA GLU A 21 -2.94 17.32 12.31
C GLU A 21 -2.36 17.11 10.89
N ASN A 22 -2.57 15.95 10.28
CA ASN A 22 -1.97 15.63 8.96
C ASN A 22 -2.89 15.82 7.77
N LYS A 23 -4.17 16.05 8.04
CA LYS A 23 -5.21 16.31 7.04
C LYS A 23 -6.03 17.53 7.46
N ARG A 24 -5.35 18.55 8.00
CA ARG A 24 -5.99 19.78 8.54
C ARG A 24 -7.06 20.38 7.63
N PRO A 25 -6.83 20.54 6.30
CA PRO A 25 -7.87 21.09 5.43
C PRO A 25 -9.13 20.22 5.35
N GLU A 26 -9.00 18.90 5.53
CA GLU A 26 -10.09 17.92 5.42
C GLU A 26 -10.56 17.34 6.75
N SER A 27 -9.91 17.69 7.88
CA SER A 27 -10.17 17.06 9.20
C SER A 27 -11.58 17.34 9.71
N HIS A 28 -12.22 18.39 9.22
CA HIS A 28 -13.61 18.69 9.53
C HIS A 28 -14.56 17.56 9.12
N TRP A 29 -14.28 16.81 8.03
CA TRP A 29 -15.11 15.66 7.64
C TRP A 29 -15.13 14.56 8.70
N LEU A 30 -14.02 14.36 9.42
CA LEU A 30 -13.96 13.44 10.55
C LEU A 30 -14.76 13.98 11.74
N ASN A 31 -14.54 15.25 12.11
CA ASN A 31 -15.20 15.87 13.27
C ASN A 31 -16.73 15.91 13.11
N GLU A 32 -17.21 16.20 11.89
CA GLU A 32 -18.64 16.22 11.56
C GLU A 32 -19.32 14.85 11.69
N VAL A 33 -18.57 13.74 11.76
CA VAL A 33 -19.15 12.42 12.05
C VAL A 33 -19.81 12.41 13.43
N MET A 34 -19.21 13.10 14.41
CA MET A 34 -19.73 13.22 15.78
C MET A 34 -21.10 13.90 15.77
N GLU A 35 -21.24 14.98 15.00
CA GLU A 35 -22.51 15.74 14.86
C GLU A 35 -23.62 14.90 14.23
N ARG A 36 -23.26 13.83 13.50
CA ARG A 36 -24.19 12.91 12.82
C ARG A 36 -24.45 11.64 13.63
N GLY A 37 -24.04 11.61 14.89
CA GLY A 37 -24.21 10.48 15.80
C GLY A 37 -23.37 9.25 15.42
N GLY A 38 -22.30 9.43 14.64
CA GLY A 38 -21.31 8.39 14.43
C GLY A 38 -20.31 8.32 15.59
N LYS A 39 -19.65 7.18 15.74
CA LYS A 39 -18.62 6.94 16.74
C LYS A 39 -17.22 7.05 16.15
N LEU A 40 -16.30 7.62 16.91
CA LEU A 40 -14.87 7.72 16.62
C LEU A 40 -14.08 6.87 17.62
N VAL A 41 -13.21 5.99 17.12
CA VAL A 41 -12.29 5.19 17.95
C VAL A 41 -10.87 5.52 17.54
N ASP A 42 -9.98 5.70 18.51
CA ASP A 42 -8.56 5.88 18.25
C ASP A 42 -7.74 4.75 18.88
N ILE A 43 -6.81 4.18 18.11
CA ILE A 43 -5.89 3.13 18.55
C ILE A 43 -4.47 3.65 18.31
N ALA A 44 -3.80 4.05 19.40
CA ALA A 44 -2.48 4.63 19.37
C ALA A 44 -1.76 4.41 20.72
N PRO A 45 -0.42 4.33 20.78
CA PRO A 45 0.28 4.18 22.05
C PRO A 45 0.07 5.36 23.01
N GLU A 46 0.07 6.57 22.49
CA GLU A 46 -0.09 7.82 23.21
C GLU A 46 -1.50 8.41 23.06
N TYR A 47 -1.89 9.26 24.01
CA TYR A 47 -3.11 10.05 23.90
C TYR A 47 -2.87 11.24 22.95
N ASN A 48 -3.08 11.02 21.66
CA ASN A 48 -2.79 11.96 20.58
C ASN A 48 -3.97 12.94 20.31
N ALA A 49 -3.84 13.82 19.30
CA ALA A 49 -4.89 14.77 18.94
C ALA A 49 -6.23 14.09 18.54
N PRO A 50 -6.26 13.03 17.70
CA PRO A 50 -7.46 12.22 17.46
C PRO A 50 -8.14 11.69 18.72
N ALA A 51 -7.37 11.20 19.70
CA ALA A 51 -7.91 10.66 20.94
C ALA A 51 -8.74 11.69 21.73
N THR A 52 -8.46 13.00 21.58
CA THR A 52 -9.26 14.07 22.19
C THR A 52 -10.67 14.20 21.61
N LYS A 53 -10.92 13.61 20.43
CA LYS A 53 -12.21 13.61 19.71
C LYS A 53 -12.88 12.25 19.70
N ALA A 54 -12.17 11.20 20.09
CA ALA A 54 -12.68 9.83 20.07
C ALA A 54 -13.68 9.57 21.22
N ASP A 55 -14.68 8.73 20.97
CA ASP A 55 -15.57 8.18 22.00
C ASP A 55 -14.80 7.31 23.00
N TYR A 56 -13.75 6.64 22.54
CA TYR A 56 -12.77 5.96 23.37
C TYR A 56 -11.44 5.77 22.62
N TRP A 57 -10.38 5.73 23.40
CA TRP A 57 -9.01 5.50 22.96
C TRP A 57 -8.52 4.16 23.51
N ILE A 58 -7.92 3.35 22.64
CA ILE A 58 -7.28 2.08 22.99
C ILE A 58 -5.77 2.30 22.97
N SER A 59 -5.18 2.43 24.16
CA SER A 59 -3.73 2.49 24.29
C SER A 59 -3.10 1.14 23.98
N VAL A 60 -2.00 1.16 23.21
CA VAL A 60 -1.27 -0.03 22.80
C VAL A 60 0.25 0.14 22.95
N ARG A 61 0.98 -0.97 23.09
CA ARG A 61 2.44 -0.96 23.11
C ARG A 61 2.97 -0.63 21.70
N PRO A 62 3.97 0.26 21.56
CA PRO A 62 4.65 0.50 20.28
C PRO A 62 5.23 -0.79 19.68
N GLY A 63 5.52 -0.79 18.38
CA GLY A 63 6.03 -2.00 17.70
C GLY A 63 4.94 -2.89 17.11
N LEU A 64 3.85 -2.29 16.60
CA LEU A 64 2.72 -2.98 15.96
C LEU A 64 2.01 -4.03 16.84
N SER A 65 1.96 -3.81 18.16
CA SER A 65 1.26 -4.74 19.06
C SER A 65 -0.27 -4.73 18.90
N ASP A 66 -0.80 -3.69 18.26
CA ASP A 66 -2.20 -3.55 17.84
C ASP A 66 -2.62 -4.56 16.76
N ILE A 67 -1.68 -5.25 16.10
CA ILE A 67 -2.00 -6.46 15.33
C ILE A 67 -2.72 -7.47 16.24
N ALA A 68 -2.27 -7.67 17.48
CA ALA A 68 -2.92 -8.60 18.42
C ALA A 68 -4.35 -8.15 18.75
N VAL A 69 -4.60 -6.84 18.87
CA VAL A 69 -5.95 -6.27 19.05
C VAL A 69 -6.85 -6.64 17.87
N LEU A 70 -6.39 -6.43 16.64
CA LEU A 70 -7.15 -6.73 15.42
C LEU A 70 -7.42 -8.23 15.25
N LEU A 71 -6.44 -9.09 15.60
CA LEU A 71 -6.60 -10.54 15.60
C LEU A 71 -7.57 -11.01 16.70
N GLY A 72 -7.53 -10.39 17.89
CA GLY A 72 -8.49 -10.62 18.96
C GLY A 72 -9.92 -10.21 18.60
N VAL A 73 -10.09 -9.04 17.98
CA VAL A 73 -11.38 -8.59 17.42
C VAL A 73 -11.91 -9.60 16.40
N THR A 74 -11.06 -10.00 15.45
CA THR A 74 -11.43 -10.99 14.42
C THR A 74 -11.82 -12.33 15.04
N LYS A 75 -11.08 -12.78 16.07
CA LYS A 75 -11.40 -13.98 16.84
C LYS A 75 -12.79 -13.90 17.44
N LEU A 76 -13.08 -12.83 18.18
CA LEU A 76 -14.39 -12.63 18.81
C LEU A 76 -15.51 -12.65 17.77
N MET A 77 -15.29 -12.01 16.63
CA MET A 77 -16.29 -12.00 15.56
C MET A 77 -16.55 -13.40 15.00
N ILE A 78 -15.52 -14.20 14.75
CA ILE A 78 -15.67 -15.58 14.26
C ILE A 78 -16.35 -16.46 15.31
N ASP A 79 -15.90 -16.40 16.57
CA ASP A 79 -16.40 -17.24 17.65
C ASP A 79 -17.88 -16.97 17.98
N ASN A 80 -18.34 -15.72 17.79
CA ASN A 80 -19.73 -15.32 18.03
C ASN A 80 -20.64 -15.38 16.77
N GLY A 81 -20.12 -15.81 15.61
CA GLY A 81 -20.91 -15.82 14.37
C GLY A 81 -21.17 -14.43 13.77
N TRP A 82 -20.37 -13.43 14.13
CA TRP A 82 -20.50 -12.03 13.72
C TRP A 82 -19.82 -11.76 12.38
N TYR A 83 -20.33 -12.37 11.32
CA TYR A 83 -19.86 -12.18 9.95
C TYR A 83 -21.00 -12.31 8.94
N VAL A 84 -20.83 -11.69 7.77
CA VAL A 84 -21.78 -11.73 6.66
C VAL A 84 -21.38 -12.87 5.71
N GLU A 85 -22.02 -14.03 5.89
CA GLU A 85 -21.69 -15.28 5.17
C GLU A 85 -21.65 -15.13 3.65
N ASP A 86 -22.67 -14.49 3.09
CA ASP A 86 -22.78 -14.31 1.64
C ASP A 86 -21.61 -13.49 1.08
N PHE A 87 -21.23 -12.42 1.78
CA PHE A 87 -20.08 -11.60 1.39
C PHE A 87 -18.77 -12.39 1.47
N CYS A 88 -18.56 -13.09 2.59
CA CYS A 88 -17.39 -13.94 2.82
C CYS A 88 -17.24 -14.96 1.68
N ARG A 89 -18.33 -15.63 1.30
CA ARG A 89 -18.33 -16.65 0.25
C ARG A 89 -18.06 -16.10 -1.16
N ARG A 90 -18.60 -14.91 -1.46
CA ARG A 90 -18.65 -14.39 -2.84
C ARG A 90 -17.48 -13.47 -3.22
N PHE A 91 -16.86 -12.81 -2.24
CA PHE A 91 -15.87 -11.76 -2.49
C PHE A 91 -14.51 -11.96 -1.82
N THR A 92 -14.38 -12.92 -0.91
CA THR A 92 -13.12 -13.19 -0.18
C THR A 92 -12.52 -14.54 -0.56
N ASP A 93 -11.28 -14.77 -0.19
CA ASP A 93 -10.60 -16.06 -0.31
C ASP A 93 -10.99 -17.07 0.79
N PHE A 94 -11.78 -16.68 1.79
CA PHE A 94 -12.21 -17.55 2.89
C PHE A 94 -12.72 -18.95 2.49
N PRO A 95 -13.49 -19.15 1.40
CA PRO A 95 -13.93 -20.49 1.01
C PRO A 95 -12.88 -21.34 0.28
N LEU A 96 -11.74 -20.77 -0.14
CA LEU A 96 -10.73 -21.52 -0.90
C LEU A 96 -10.07 -22.57 0.00
N LEU A 97 -9.84 -23.76 -0.56
CA LEU A 97 -9.24 -24.88 0.15
C LEU A 97 -7.72 -24.78 0.17
N VAL A 98 -7.14 -24.94 1.36
CA VAL A 98 -5.70 -25.06 1.59
C VAL A 98 -5.39 -26.46 2.07
N ARG A 99 -4.33 -27.07 1.52
CA ARG A 99 -3.82 -28.36 1.99
C ARG A 99 -2.99 -28.17 3.25
N THR A 100 -3.27 -28.92 4.31
CA THR A 100 -2.58 -28.73 5.60
C THR A 100 -1.16 -29.30 5.61
N ASP A 101 -0.84 -30.22 4.68
CA ASP A 101 0.48 -30.82 4.48
C ASP A 101 1.50 -29.87 3.85
N THR A 102 1.06 -28.98 2.95
CA THR A 102 1.92 -28.06 2.18
C THR A 102 1.69 -26.59 2.47
N LEU A 103 0.56 -26.23 3.10
CA LEU A 103 0.08 -24.85 3.28
C LEU A 103 -0.17 -24.10 1.96
N ARG A 104 -0.25 -24.82 0.83
CA ARG A 104 -0.62 -24.23 -0.46
C ARG A 104 -2.10 -24.44 -0.73
N ARG A 105 -2.70 -23.52 -1.49
CA ARG A 105 -4.07 -23.71 -1.98
C ARG A 105 -4.13 -24.98 -2.81
N LEU A 106 -5.15 -25.80 -2.57
CA LEU A 106 -5.43 -26.99 -3.37
C LEU A 106 -5.74 -26.56 -4.81
N ARG A 107 -5.03 -27.14 -5.77
CA ARG A 107 -5.26 -26.89 -7.19
C ARG A 107 -6.11 -28.00 -7.79
N PRO A 108 -6.98 -27.72 -8.78
CA PRO A 108 -7.71 -28.75 -9.50
C PRO A 108 -6.79 -29.83 -10.08
N GLN A 109 -5.60 -29.46 -10.54
CA GLN A 109 -4.59 -30.37 -11.09
C GLN A 109 -4.00 -31.34 -10.04
N ASP A 110 -4.09 -31.00 -8.75
CA ASP A 110 -3.68 -31.93 -7.69
C ASP A 110 -4.64 -33.13 -7.59
N ILE A 111 -5.89 -32.98 -8.07
CA ILE A 111 -6.94 -34.00 -8.05
C ILE A 111 -7.07 -34.68 -9.43
N ASP A 112 -7.08 -33.89 -10.50
CA ASP A 112 -7.16 -34.35 -11.88
C ASP A 112 -6.01 -33.74 -12.71
N PRO A 113 -4.95 -34.51 -13.03
CA PRO A 113 -3.80 -34.01 -13.80
C PRO A 113 -4.15 -33.52 -15.20
N ASN A 114 -5.28 -33.97 -15.75
CA ASN A 114 -5.76 -33.57 -17.07
C ASN A 114 -6.61 -32.31 -17.04
N TYR A 115 -6.91 -31.77 -15.86
CA TYR A 115 -7.69 -30.55 -15.72
C TYR A 115 -7.05 -29.40 -16.50
N ARG A 116 -7.88 -28.67 -17.24
CA ARG A 116 -7.50 -27.46 -17.96
C ARG A 116 -8.25 -26.29 -17.33
N PRO A 117 -7.54 -25.21 -16.93
CA PRO A 117 -8.19 -24.03 -16.38
C PRO A 117 -9.23 -23.47 -17.36
N ARG A 118 -10.35 -22.97 -16.84
CA ARG A 118 -11.41 -22.39 -17.67
C ARG A 118 -10.89 -21.20 -18.48
N ASP A 119 -11.37 -21.09 -19.71
CA ASP A 119 -11.07 -19.97 -20.60
C ASP A 119 -11.78 -18.71 -20.10
N LEU A 120 -11.00 -17.66 -19.85
CA LEU A 120 -11.46 -16.36 -19.35
C LEU A 120 -11.26 -15.24 -20.38
N LYS A 121 -10.88 -15.55 -21.63
CA LYS A 121 -10.54 -14.52 -22.65
C LYS A 121 -11.69 -13.56 -22.94
N GLY A 122 -12.93 -14.02 -22.84
CA GLY A 122 -14.13 -13.18 -22.97
C GLY A 122 -14.57 -12.47 -21.68
N GLY A 123 -13.94 -12.76 -20.53
CA GLY A 123 -14.32 -12.25 -19.22
C GLY A 123 -13.58 -10.98 -18.78
N PRO A 124 -13.99 -10.37 -17.66
CA PRO A 124 -13.39 -9.14 -17.14
C PRO A 124 -11.89 -9.28 -16.80
N SER A 125 -11.43 -10.49 -16.43
CA SER A 125 -10.00 -10.74 -16.20
C SER A 125 -9.14 -10.32 -17.41
N TYR A 126 -9.55 -10.68 -18.62
CA TYR A 126 -8.80 -10.35 -19.84
C TYR A 126 -9.20 -8.99 -20.41
N THR A 127 -10.51 -8.75 -20.54
CA THR A 127 -11.04 -7.59 -21.27
C THR A 127 -10.88 -6.27 -20.52
N ILE A 128 -10.84 -6.30 -19.18
CA ILE A 128 -10.71 -5.11 -18.33
C ILE A 128 -9.33 -5.08 -17.66
N GLN A 129 -8.92 -6.20 -17.05
CA GLN A 129 -7.73 -6.24 -16.19
C GLN A 129 -6.45 -6.62 -16.92
N ALA A 130 -6.53 -6.85 -18.24
CA ALA A 130 -5.41 -7.18 -19.11
C ALA A 130 -4.59 -8.39 -18.60
N LEU A 131 -5.26 -9.39 -18.00
CA LEU A 131 -4.63 -10.65 -17.65
C LEU A 131 -4.02 -11.29 -18.90
N THR A 132 -2.77 -11.73 -18.81
CA THR A 132 -2.05 -12.38 -19.91
C THR A 132 -2.20 -13.90 -19.86
N ASP A 133 -1.95 -14.58 -20.98
CA ASP A 133 -1.97 -16.05 -21.05
C ASP A 133 -0.94 -16.68 -20.10
N GLU A 134 0.26 -16.10 -19.97
CA GLU A 134 1.28 -16.54 -18.99
C GLU A 134 0.79 -16.41 -17.54
N GLN A 135 0.19 -15.27 -17.19
CA GLN A 135 -0.38 -15.09 -15.85
C GLN A 135 -1.53 -16.05 -15.61
N ARG A 136 -2.39 -16.29 -16.61
CA ARG A 136 -3.52 -17.22 -16.50
C ARG A 136 -3.06 -18.65 -16.24
N GLU A 137 -2.05 -19.11 -16.96
CA GLU A 137 -1.44 -20.43 -16.79
C GLU A 137 -0.83 -20.59 -15.39
N ARG A 138 -0.11 -19.57 -14.91
CA ARG A 138 0.50 -19.57 -13.58
C ARG A 138 -0.54 -19.60 -12.44
N ILE A 139 -1.62 -18.82 -12.59
CA ILE A 139 -2.66 -18.65 -11.57
C ILE A 139 -3.57 -19.88 -11.48
N GLY A 140 -4.03 -20.40 -12.62
CA GLY A 140 -4.93 -21.56 -12.65
C GLY A 140 -6.31 -21.31 -12.03
N ASP A 141 -7.08 -22.38 -11.82
CA ASP A 141 -8.36 -22.34 -11.10
C ASP A 141 -8.18 -22.81 -9.65
N PHE A 142 -9.21 -22.60 -8.84
CA PHE A 142 -9.18 -22.80 -7.39
C PHE A 142 -10.20 -23.84 -6.97
N CYS A 143 -9.95 -24.47 -5.82
CA CYS A 143 -10.84 -25.45 -5.23
C CYS A 143 -11.60 -24.87 -4.02
N VAL A 144 -12.90 -25.19 -3.94
CA VAL A 144 -13.76 -24.95 -2.78
C VAL A 144 -14.47 -26.24 -2.39
N TRP A 145 -14.92 -26.35 -1.13
CA TRP A 145 -15.78 -27.46 -0.74
C TRP A 145 -17.26 -27.09 -0.97
N ASN A 146 -17.97 -27.83 -1.81
CA ASN A 146 -19.39 -27.60 -2.02
C ASN A 146 -20.19 -28.30 -0.90
N SER A 147 -20.88 -27.51 -0.07
CA SER A 147 -21.59 -28.00 1.11
C SER A 147 -22.83 -28.83 0.79
N GLU A 148 -23.41 -28.70 -0.41
CA GLU A 148 -24.59 -29.46 -0.82
C GLU A 148 -24.23 -30.83 -1.38
N THR A 149 -23.15 -30.90 -2.17
CA THR A 149 -22.73 -32.15 -2.81
C THR A 149 -21.68 -32.93 -2.02
N ASN A 150 -21.10 -32.32 -0.97
CA ASN A 150 -19.99 -32.87 -0.17
C ASN A 150 -18.81 -33.32 -1.04
N LYS A 151 -18.45 -32.49 -2.01
CA LYS A 151 -17.33 -32.71 -2.94
C LYS A 151 -16.57 -31.42 -3.18
N VAL A 152 -15.34 -31.55 -3.65
CA VAL A 152 -14.58 -30.41 -4.17
C VAL A 152 -15.25 -29.91 -5.45
N ALA A 153 -15.43 -28.59 -5.54
CA ALA A 153 -15.84 -27.89 -6.75
C ALA A 153 -14.73 -26.95 -7.21
N TYR A 154 -14.66 -26.72 -8.52
CA TYR A 154 -13.67 -25.84 -9.13
C TYR A 154 -14.29 -24.51 -9.51
N ILE A 155 -13.57 -23.44 -9.19
CA ILE A 155 -13.96 -22.06 -9.45
C ILE A 155 -12.80 -21.31 -10.09
N ALA A 156 -13.11 -20.32 -10.91
CA ALA A 156 -12.14 -19.50 -11.60
C ALA A 156 -12.06 -18.13 -10.95
N ARG A 157 -11.11 -17.36 -11.46
CA ARG A 157 -10.89 -15.97 -11.07
C ARG A 157 -12.12 -15.08 -11.29
N ASP A 158 -12.92 -15.37 -12.32
CA ASP A 158 -14.12 -14.60 -12.69
C ASP A 158 -15.38 -14.98 -11.90
N ASP A 159 -15.35 -16.07 -11.12
CA ASP A 159 -16.50 -16.52 -10.32
C ASP A 159 -16.62 -15.71 -9.02
N VAL A 160 -16.90 -14.41 -9.10
CA VAL A 160 -17.07 -13.54 -7.92
C VAL A 160 -18.43 -12.88 -7.91
N GLY A 161 -18.86 -12.39 -6.75
CA GLY A 161 -20.15 -11.73 -6.62
C GLY A 161 -21.27 -12.62 -7.13
N LYS A 162 -22.07 -12.15 -8.10
CA LYS A 162 -23.20 -12.93 -8.66
C LYS A 162 -22.77 -14.15 -9.48
N HIS A 163 -21.51 -14.23 -9.89
CA HIS A 163 -20.95 -15.35 -10.66
C HIS A 163 -20.43 -16.48 -9.76
N MET A 164 -20.27 -16.23 -8.46
CA MET A 164 -19.98 -17.27 -7.46
C MET A 164 -21.27 -18.01 -7.08
N THR A 165 -21.65 -19.02 -7.87
CA THR A 165 -22.90 -19.79 -7.64
C THR A 165 -22.71 -21.03 -6.77
N VAL A 166 -21.45 -21.43 -6.52
CA VAL A 166 -21.15 -22.62 -5.71
C VAL A 166 -21.46 -22.33 -4.24
N PRO A 167 -22.23 -23.19 -3.55
CA PRO A 167 -22.45 -23.10 -2.10
C PRO A 167 -21.18 -23.56 -1.37
N ALA A 168 -20.15 -22.71 -1.40
CA ALA A 168 -18.84 -23.03 -0.84
C ALA A 168 -18.85 -22.93 0.69
N ALA A 169 -18.36 -23.98 1.35
CA ALA A 169 -18.22 -24.02 2.80
C ALA A 169 -17.14 -23.03 3.28
N LEU A 170 -17.43 -22.35 4.39
CA LEU A 170 -16.49 -21.44 5.07
C LEU A 170 -15.76 -22.11 6.23
N PHE A 171 -16.31 -23.20 6.78
CA PHE A 171 -15.78 -23.92 7.93
C PHE A 171 -15.69 -25.41 7.63
N GLY A 172 -14.92 -26.14 8.44
CA GLY A 172 -14.81 -27.60 8.38
C GLY A 172 -13.49 -28.13 7.85
N THR A 173 -13.29 -29.42 8.04
CA THR A 173 -12.10 -30.15 7.62
C THR A 173 -12.51 -31.31 6.75
N TYR A 174 -11.84 -31.46 5.62
CA TYR A 174 -12.22 -32.41 4.59
C TYR A 174 -11.01 -33.24 4.16
N GLN A 175 -11.28 -34.45 3.67
CA GLN A 175 -10.26 -35.30 3.08
C GLN A 175 -10.44 -35.33 1.56
N VAL A 176 -9.35 -35.09 0.84
CA VAL A 176 -9.33 -35.11 -0.62
C VAL A 176 -8.29 -36.10 -1.12
N ARG A 177 -8.72 -36.97 -2.04
CA ARG A 177 -7.82 -37.90 -2.71
C ARG A 177 -7.15 -37.19 -3.88
N LEU A 178 -5.83 -37.11 -3.84
CA LEU A 178 -5.02 -36.55 -4.91
C LEU A 178 -4.86 -37.54 -6.07
N ALA A 179 -4.39 -37.02 -7.20
CA ALA A 179 -4.10 -37.80 -8.40
C ALA A 179 -3.05 -38.90 -8.18
N ASP A 180 -2.10 -38.68 -7.28
CA ASP A 180 -1.09 -39.68 -6.89
C ASP A 180 -1.65 -40.75 -5.93
N GLY A 181 -2.95 -40.68 -5.60
CA GLY A 181 -3.65 -41.61 -4.73
C GLY A 181 -3.58 -41.28 -3.25
N LYS A 182 -2.76 -40.31 -2.82
CA LYS A 182 -2.68 -39.90 -1.41
C LYS A 182 -3.96 -39.21 -0.97
N GLN A 183 -4.34 -39.44 0.28
CA GLN A 183 -5.38 -38.67 0.95
C GLN A 183 -4.72 -37.52 1.71
N VAL A 184 -5.16 -36.29 1.45
CA VAL A 184 -4.68 -35.10 2.14
C VAL A 184 -5.84 -34.36 2.81
N GLU A 185 -5.55 -33.82 3.98
CA GLU A 185 -6.48 -32.97 4.69
C GLU A 185 -6.47 -31.57 4.10
N VAL A 186 -7.66 -31.01 3.88
CA VAL A 186 -7.86 -29.65 3.37
C VAL A 186 -8.87 -28.91 4.23
N MET A 187 -8.71 -27.59 4.31
CA MET A 187 -9.63 -26.71 5.05
C MET A 187 -9.89 -25.43 4.25
N PRO A 188 -11.11 -24.86 4.32
CA PRO A 188 -11.33 -23.48 3.92
C PRO A 188 -10.43 -22.53 4.73
N ILE A 189 -10.00 -21.43 4.13
CA ILE A 189 -9.12 -20.46 4.80
C ILE A 189 -9.74 -19.92 6.10
N LEU A 190 -11.06 -19.70 6.16
CA LEU A 190 -11.70 -19.19 7.38
C LEU A 190 -11.71 -20.22 8.53
N GLU A 191 -11.84 -21.52 8.24
CA GLU A 191 -11.59 -22.58 9.24
C GLU A 191 -10.16 -22.50 9.78
N MET A 192 -9.19 -22.28 8.87
CA MET A 192 -7.78 -22.20 9.27
C MET A 192 -7.52 -20.99 10.16
N TYR A 193 -8.14 -19.85 9.86
CA TYR A 193 -8.14 -18.66 10.75
C TYR A 193 -8.80 -18.94 12.10
N LYS A 194 -9.95 -19.62 12.15
CA LYS A 194 -10.61 -19.99 13.42
C LYS A 194 -9.67 -20.78 14.34
N ARG A 195 -8.84 -21.66 13.77
CA ARG A 195 -7.85 -22.44 14.53
C ARG A 195 -6.63 -21.63 14.91
N HIS A 196 -6.11 -20.84 13.98
CA HIS A 196 -4.95 -19.97 14.17
C HIS A 196 -5.20 -18.91 15.25
N LEU A 197 -6.37 -18.30 15.24
CA LEU A 197 -6.72 -17.20 16.15
C LEU A 197 -6.94 -17.65 17.59
N LYS A 198 -6.83 -18.95 17.92
CA LYS A 198 -6.90 -19.44 19.31
C LYS A 198 -5.83 -18.83 20.21
N ASP A 199 -4.69 -18.43 19.64
CA ASP A 199 -3.60 -17.78 20.37
C ASP A 199 -3.92 -16.34 20.83
N TYR A 200 -5.03 -15.75 20.36
CA TYR A 200 -5.36 -14.34 20.57
C TYR A 200 -6.64 -14.17 21.40
N ASP A 201 -6.74 -14.89 22.52
CA ASP A 201 -7.79 -14.62 23.52
C ASP A 201 -7.59 -13.23 24.17
N LEU A 202 -8.64 -12.70 24.80
CA LEU A 202 -8.63 -11.34 25.36
C LEU A 202 -7.49 -11.10 26.35
N LYS A 203 -7.17 -12.10 27.17
CA LYS A 203 -6.08 -12.01 28.15
C LYS A 203 -4.73 -11.93 27.46
N THR A 204 -4.50 -12.78 26.48
CA THR A 204 -3.25 -12.83 25.71
C THR A 204 -3.07 -11.55 24.89
N VAL A 205 -4.15 -11.03 24.30
CA VAL A 205 -4.15 -9.75 23.59
C VAL A 205 -3.77 -8.60 24.52
N GLU A 206 -4.35 -8.55 25.71
CA GLU A 206 -4.02 -7.55 26.73
C GLU A 206 -2.55 -7.67 27.18
N GLU A 207 -2.04 -8.89 27.40
CA GLU A 207 -0.63 -9.11 27.76
C GLU A 207 0.34 -8.68 26.64
N ILE A 208 0.00 -8.96 25.37
CA ILE A 208 0.85 -8.61 24.20
C ILE A 208 0.85 -7.10 23.95
N SER A 209 -0.35 -6.52 23.91
CA SER A 209 -0.57 -5.17 23.39
C SER A 209 -0.69 -4.11 24.47
N GLY A 210 -0.99 -4.47 25.72
CA GLY A 210 -1.36 -3.53 26.76
C GLY A 210 -2.77 -2.93 26.59
N ALA A 211 -3.49 -3.28 25.52
CA ALA A 211 -4.87 -2.82 25.32
C ALA A 211 -5.81 -3.44 26.35
N PRO A 212 -6.61 -2.65 27.09
CA PRO A 212 -7.56 -3.19 28.04
C PRO A 212 -8.55 -4.16 27.37
N ALA A 213 -8.67 -5.37 27.90
CA ALA A 213 -9.47 -6.44 27.29
C ALA A 213 -10.93 -6.02 26.97
N HIS A 214 -11.56 -5.25 27.87
CA HIS A 214 -12.92 -4.77 27.69
C HIS A 214 -13.08 -3.78 26.51
N LEU A 215 -12.03 -3.04 26.15
CA LEU A 215 -12.05 -2.15 24.98
C LEU A 215 -11.90 -2.92 23.68
N VAL A 216 -11.09 -3.99 23.67
CA VAL A 216 -10.98 -4.91 22.53
C VAL A 216 -12.33 -5.58 22.25
N GLU A 217 -13.01 -6.04 23.31
CA GLU A 217 -14.35 -6.61 23.21
C GLU A 217 -15.39 -5.58 22.73
N ARG A 218 -15.35 -4.36 23.29
CA ARG A 218 -16.19 -3.24 22.86
C ARG A 218 -16.01 -2.93 21.39
N LEU A 219 -14.77 -2.86 20.90
CA LEU A 219 -14.47 -2.60 19.48
C LEU A 219 -15.09 -3.66 18.57
N ALA A 220 -14.94 -4.95 18.89
CA ALA A 220 -15.53 -6.04 18.11
C ALA A 220 -17.07 -5.93 18.04
N ARG A 221 -17.69 -5.62 19.17
CA ARG A 221 -19.14 -5.40 19.27
C ARG A 221 -19.60 -4.17 18.51
N ASP A 222 -18.92 -3.03 18.65
CA ASP A 222 -19.25 -1.79 17.93
C ASP A 222 -19.18 -2.01 16.40
N ILE A 223 -18.16 -2.72 15.90
CA ILE A 223 -18.05 -3.08 14.47
C ILE A 223 -19.26 -3.91 14.02
N TRP A 224 -19.60 -4.95 14.78
CA TRP A 224 -20.70 -5.85 14.43
C TRP A 224 -22.06 -5.17 14.51
N GLU A 225 -22.37 -4.48 15.61
CA GLU A 225 -23.65 -3.80 15.82
C GLU A 225 -23.87 -2.71 14.78
N THR A 226 -22.83 -1.94 14.43
CA THR A 226 -22.91 -0.93 13.36
C THR A 226 -23.21 -1.60 12.02
N THR A 227 -22.55 -2.72 11.71
CA THR A 227 -22.79 -3.48 10.47
C THR A 227 -24.20 -4.06 10.43
N GLN A 228 -24.66 -4.67 11.52
CA GLN A 228 -26.00 -5.26 11.64
C GLN A 228 -27.11 -4.21 11.49
N ALA A 229 -26.88 -3.00 11.98
CA ALA A 229 -27.77 -1.86 11.76
C ALA A 229 -27.78 -1.35 10.30
N GLY A 230 -27.01 -1.96 9.40
CA GLY A 230 -26.88 -1.54 8.01
C GLY A 230 -26.03 -0.28 7.84
N HIS A 231 -25.21 0.06 8.83
CA HIS A 231 -24.42 1.29 8.83
C HIS A 231 -22.95 1.05 8.45
N PRO A 232 -22.30 2.03 7.77
CA PRO A 232 -20.91 1.88 7.33
C PRO A 232 -19.87 1.96 8.45
N VAL A 233 -18.90 1.05 8.40
CA VAL A 233 -17.69 1.04 9.26
C VAL A 233 -16.44 1.32 8.41
N SER A 234 -15.63 2.29 8.83
CA SER A 234 -14.36 2.61 8.20
C SER A 234 -13.17 2.49 9.16
N ILE A 235 -12.04 2.02 8.64
CA ILE A 235 -10.76 1.92 9.34
C ILE A 235 -9.74 2.78 8.60
N HIS A 236 -9.13 3.73 9.29
CA HIS A 236 -8.15 4.67 8.75
C HIS A 236 -6.77 4.35 9.36
N ILE A 237 -5.85 3.93 8.51
CA ILE A 237 -4.50 3.48 8.89
C ILE A 237 -3.49 4.52 8.43
N GLY A 238 -2.50 4.80 9.28
CA GLY A 238 -1.53 5.86 9.03
C GLY A 238 -0.08 5.42 9.01
N GLU A 239 0.77 6.43 8.97
CA GLU A 239 2.21 6.32 8.99
C GLU A 239 2.74 5.79 10.33
N GLY A 240 1.98 5.95 11.42
CA GLY A 240 2.28 5.30 12.70
C GLY A 240 2.28 3.78 12.61
N ILE A 241 1.67 3.22 11.56
CA ILE A 241 1.69 1.79 11.25
C ILE A 241 2.62 1.52 10.06
N ASN A 242 2.44 2.25 8.97
CA ASN A 242 3.09 1.98 7.68
C ASN A 242 4.61 2.17 7.66
N HIS A 243 5.20 2.72 8.72
CA HIS A 243 6.65 2.89 8.87
C HIS A 243 7.32 1.84 9.76
N TYR A 244 6.59 0.79 10.14
CA TYR A 244 7.17 -0.38 10.80
C TYR A 244 7.50 -1.50 9.81
N PHE A 245 8.49 -2.32 10.16
CA PHE A 245 8.96 -3.42 9.32
C PHE A 245 7.86 -4.42 8.95
N HIS A 246 6.95 -4.75 9.89
CA HIS A 246 5.83 -5.67 9.68
C HIS A 246 4.51 -4.96 9.28
N ALA A 247 4.56 -3.75 8.72
CA ALA A 247 3.36 -3.00 8.34
C ALA A 247 2.42 -3.77 7.41
N THR A 248 2.95 -4.64 6.54
CA THR A 248 2.13 -5.49 5.65
C THR A 248 1.20 -6.42 6.44
N LEU A 249 1.70 -7.04 7.53
CA LEU A 249 0.89 -7.89 8.41
C LEU A 249 -0.21 -7.07 9.09
N HIS A 250 0.12 -5.88 9.57
CA HIS A 250 -0.86 -5.00 10.22
C HIS A 250 -1.96 -4.53 9.27
N ASN A 251 -1.59 -4.04 8.08
CA ASN A 251 -2.58 -3.60 7.10
C ASN A 251 -3.52 -4.77 6.73
N ARG A 252 -2.99 -5.98 6.56
CA ARG A 252 -3.82 -7.18 6.37
C ARG A 252 -4.72 -7.46 7.57
N ALA A 253 -4.21 -7.35 8.80
CA ALA A 253 -4.98 -7.55 10.03
C ALA A 253 -6.15 -6.55 10.16
N SER A 254 -5.93 -5.29 9.77
CA SER A 254 -6.93 -4.22 9.80
C SER A 254 -8.10 -4.49 8.86
N TYR A 255 -7.85 -5.21 7.76
CA TYR A 255 -8.89 -5.60 6.81
C TYR A 255 -9.69 -6.82 7.28
N LEU A 256 -9.17 -7.70 8.15
CA LEU A 256 -9.88 -8.92 8.56
C LEU A 256 -11.32 -8.67 9.07
N PRO A 257 -11.57 -7.70 9.98
CA PRO A 257 -12.93 -7.37 10.38
C PRO A 257 -13.81 -6.92 9.20
N LEU A 258 -13.25 -6.13 8.27
CA LEU A 258 -13.98 -5.64 7.09
C LEU A 258 -14.32 -6.75 6.10
N LEU A 259 -13.45 -7.75 5.96
CA LEU A 259 -13.69 -8.96 5.16
C LEU A 259 -14.84 -9.78 5.75
N LEU A 260 -14.93 -9.87 7.08
CA LEU A 260 -16.01 -10.56 7.77
C LEU A 260 -17.34 -9.81 7.67
N THR A 261 -17.33 -8.47 7.76
CA THR A 261 -18.56 -7.66 7.77
C THR A 261 -19.05 -7.21 6.40
N GLY A 262 -18.23 -7.33 5.35
CA GLY A 262 -18.54 -6.78 4.03
C GLY A 262 -18.61 -5.25 4.01
N ASN A 263 -17.78 -4.59 4.82
CA ASN A 263 -17.64 -3.12 4.84
C ASN A 263 -16.62 -2.70 3.77
N ILE A 264 -16.88 -3.05 2.51
CA ILE A 264 -16.02 -2.79 1.34
C ILE A 264 -16.90 -2.35 0.17
N GLY A 265 -16.44 -1.40 -0.65
CA GLY A 265 -17.16 -0.96 -1.85
C GLY A 265 -18.47 -0.21 -1.57
N LYS A 266 -18.61 0.38 -0.37
CA LYS A 266 -19.79 1.15 0.05
C LYS A 266 -19.34 2.52 0.52
N HIS A 267 -20.18 3.53 0.31
CA HIS A 267 -19.96 4.87 0.86
C HIS A 267 -19.78 4.81 2.38
N GLY A 268 -18.73 5.46 2.88
CA GLY A 268 -18.40 5.51 4.31
C GLY A 268 -17.87 4.21 4.91
N ALA A 269 -17.67 3.14 4.12
CA ALA A 269 -17.13 1.87 4.61
C ALA A 269 -15.81 1.53 3.93
N GLY A 270 -14.85 0.94 4.65
CA GLY A 270 -13.62 0.44 4.04
C GLY A 270 -12.37 0.64 4.88
N GLY A 271 -11.26 0.08 4.40
CA GLY A 271 -9.92 0.32 4.93
C GLY A 271 -9.20 1.38 4.11
N TYR A 272 -8.59 2.35 4.77
CA TYR A 272 -7.97 3.51 4.13
C TYR A 272 -6.58 3.78 4.69
N ALA A 273 -5.56 3.45 3.92
CA ALA A 273 -4.19 3.83 4.21
C ALA A 273 -3.92 5.26 3.70
N TRP A 274 -3.51 6.14 4.61
CA TRP A 274 -3.21 7.54 4.29
C TRP A 274 -1.74 7.85 4.50
N ALA A 275 -1.08 8.34 3.45
CA ALA A 275 0.28 8.87 3.53
C ALA A 275 0.42 10.16 2.71
N GLY A 276 1.47 10.26 1.90
CA GLY A 276 1.72 11.39 1.00
C GLY A 276 0.73 11.49 -0.16
N ASN A 277 0.84 12.57 -0.94
CA ASN A 277 -0.02 12.79 -2.11
C ASN A 277 0.51 12.03 -3.34
N TYR A 278 0.15 10.74 -3.45
CA TYR A 278 0.57 9.88 -4.57
C TYR A 278 -0.22 10.15 -5.86
N LYS A 279 0.14 11.24 -6.56
CA LYS A 279 -0.55 11.74 -7.77
C LYS A 279 -0.58 10.75 -8.94
N GLY A 280 0.33 9.77 -9.00
CA GLY A 280 0.33 8.74 -10.05
C GLY A 280 -0.98 7.92 -10.09
N ALA A 281 -1.65 7.75 -8.95
CA ALA A 281 -2.95 7.08 -8.87
C ALA A 281 -4.10 7.92 -9.44
N LEU A 282 -3.86 9.20 -9.76
CA LEU A 282 -4.87 10.11 -10.30
C LEU A 282 -4.77 10.24 -11.82
N PHE A 283 -3.59 10.09 -12.42
CA PHE A 283 -3.35 10.26 -13.86
C PHE A 283 -3.01 8.92 -14.52
N GLN A 284 -3.94 7.96 -14.39
CA GLN A 284 -3.70 6.55 -14.71
C GLN A 284 -3.74 6.26 -16.21
N ALA A 285 -2.91 5.31 -16.63
CA ALA A 285 -2.91 4.75 -17.97
C ALA A 285 -3.96 3.64 -18.12
N SER A 286 -4.48 3.47 -19.33
CA SER A 286 -5.26 2.29 -19.71
C SER A 286 -5.13 2.01 -21.21
N PRO A 287 -5.51 0.82 -21.70
CA PRO A 287 -5.53 0.54 -23.13
C PRO A 287 -6.37 1.53 -23.96
N TRP A 288 -7.45 2.08 -23.39
CA TRP A 288 -8.35 3.00 -24.08
C TRP A 288 -7.99 4.48 -23.88
N SER A 289 -7.45 4.85 -22.72
CA SER A 289 -7.06 6.25 -22.45
C SER A 289 -5.68 6.55 -22.99
N GLY A 290 -4.75 5.61 -23.03
CA GLY A 290 -3.35 5.84 -23.39
C GLY A 290 -2.41 5.76 -22.18
N PRO A 291 -1.19 6.32 -22.26
CA PRO A 291 -0.16 6.11 -21.25
C PRO A 291 -0.29 6.93 -19.96
N GLY A 292 -1.39 7.66 -19.73
CA GLY A 292 -1.58 8.48 -18.53
C GLY A 292 -0.46 9.51 -18.34
N VAL A 293 0.01 9.66 -17.10
CA VAL A 293 1.19 10.50 -16.75
C VAL A 293 2.47 10.06 -17.46
N GLY A 294 2.55 8.82 -17.95
CA GLY A 294 3.63 8.32 -18.81
C GLY A 294 3.85 9.18 -20.06
N SER A 295 2.82 9.91 -20.50
CA SER A 295 2.91 10.89 -21.60
C SER A 295 3.89 12.04 -21.33
N TYR A 296 4.21 12.29 -20.06
CA TYR A 296 5.16 13.30 -19.62
C TYR A 296 6.48 12.68 -19.13
N VAL A 297 6.40 11.65 -18.29
CA VAL A 297 7.60 11.10 -17.61
C VAL A 297 8.42 10.10 -18.43
N ALA A 298 7.91 9.62 -19.56
CA ALA A 298 8.53 8.55 -20.34
C ALA A 298 8.66 8.87 -21.85
N GLU A 299 8.54 10.14 -22.24
CA GLU A 299 8.79 10.56 -23.63
C GLU A 299 10.19 10.10 -24.08
N ASP A 300 10.30 9.54 -25.27
CA ASP A 300 11.56 9.02 -25.81
C ASP A 300 12.59 10.16 -25.98
N PRO A 301 13.65 10.21 -25.15
CA PRO A 301 14.61 11.31 -25.22
C PRO A 301 15.44 11.28 -26.51
N PHE A 302 15.44 10.17 -27.25
CA PHE A 302 16.15 10.06 -28.52
C PHE A 302 15.31 10.52 -29.72
N HIS A 303 13.99 10.66 -29.54
CA HIS A 303 13.05 11.16 -30.56
C HIS A 303 12.04 12.14 -29.92
N PRO A 304 12.50 13.35 -29.49
CA PRO A 304 11.61 14.35 -28.89
C PRO A 304 10.40 14.68 -29.77
N VAL A 305 9.24 14.83 -29.14
CA VAL A 305 7.97 15.06 -29.84
C VAL A 305 7.71 16.55 -30.02
N LEU A 306 8.09 17.07 -31.20
CA LEU A 306 8.06 18.50 -31.51
C LEU A 306 6.77 19.01 -32.17
N ASP A 307 5.80 18.11 -32.41
CA ASP A 307 4.44 18.49 -32.79
C ASP A 307 3.64 18.77 -31.50
N GLU A 308 3.10 19.99 -31.38
CA GLU A 308 2.36 20.40 -30.19
C GLU A 308 0.95 19.79 -30.13
N ASN A 309 0.41 19.34 -31.27
CA ASN A 309 -0.97 18.85 -31.39
C ASN A 309 -1.08 17.33 -31.41
N ILE A 310 0.06 16.62 -31.40
CA ILE A 310 0.06 15.15 -31.45
C ILE A 310 -0.33 14.55 -30.10
N ARG A 311 -1.22 13.55 -30.16
CA ARG A 311 -1.54 12.72 -28.99
C ARG A 311 -0.44 11.69 -28.73
N ILE A 312 0.08 11.68 -27.51
CA ILE A 312 1.09 10.71 -27.08
C ILE A 312 0.49 9.30 -26.98
N THR A 313 1.19 8.35 -27.57
CA THR A 313 0.92 6.91 -27.50
C THR A 313 2.22 6.16 -27.21
N LYS A 314 2.14 4.84 -26.96
CA LYS A 314 3.30 3.97 -26.66
C LYS A 314 4.47 4.12 -27.65
N LYS A 315 4.23 4.46 -28.92
CA LYS A 315 5.28 4.64 -29.94
C LYS A 315 6.24 5.80 -29.66
N HIS A 316 5.83 6.77 -28.84
CA HIS A 316 6.64 7.92 -28.47
C HIS A 316 7.32 7.76 -27.11
N LEU A 317 7.13 6.60 -26.46
CA LEU A 317 7.63 6.36 -25.12
C LEU A 317 8.81 5.41 -25.15
N ARG A 318 9.78 5.66 -24.28
CA ARG A 318 10.91 4.78 -24.06
C ARG A 318 11.23 4.69 -22.59
N LYS A 319 11.30 3.47 -22.06
CA LYS A 319 11.79 3.24 -20.70
C LYS A 319 13.31 3.45 -20.69
N THR A 320 13.77 4.50 -20.02
CA THR A 320 15.20 4.85 -19.88
C THR A 320 15.65 4.96 -18.42
N ALA A 321 14.72 4.77 -17.47
CA ALA A 321 14.99 4.80 -16.04
C ALA A 321 14.32 3.62 -15.34
N ASP A 322 14.89 3.22 -14.20
CA ASP A 322 14.29 2.33 -13.22
C ASP A 322 13.97 3.10 -11.94
N VAL A 323 13.04 2.57 -11.15
CA VAL A 323 12.61 3.19 -9.88
C VAL A 323 13.25 2.42 -8.74
N GLU A 324 13.79 3.16 -7.78
CA GLU A 324 14.39 2.61 -6.57
C GLU A 324 13.80 3.29 -5.33
N ASP A 325 13.60 2.53 -4.25
CA ASP A 325 13.13 3.11 -2.99
C ASP A 325 14.29 3.84 -2.29
N PRO A 326 14.16 5.14 -1.98
CA PRO A 326 15.24 5.91 -1.37
C PRO A 326 15.67 5.43 0.02
N SER A 327 14.89 4.54 0.68
CA SER A 327 15.31 3.88 1.93
C SER A 327 16.51 2.95 1.74
N TYR A 328 16.75 2.45 0.53
CA TYR A 328 17.93 1.62 0.25
C TYR A 328 19.19 2.42 -0.07
N TRP A 329 19.10 3.72 -0.37
CA TRP A 329 20.29 4.51 -0.73
C TRP A 329 21.31 4.55 0.41
N ALA A 330 20.84 4.56 1.66
CA ALA A 330 21.71 4.48 2.82
C ALA A 330 22.48 3.16 2.90
N ASN A 331 22.03 2.09 2.23
CA ASN A 331 22.80 0.84 2.11
C ASN A 331 23.86 0.88 1.01
N GLY A 332 23.87 1.93 0.17
CA GLY A 332 24.81 2.08 -0.93
C GLY A 332 24.81 0.87 -1.86
N GLU A 333 25.99 0.30 -2.09
CA GLU A 333 26.16 -0.86 -2.98
C GLU A 333 25.98 -2.22 -2.27
N ARG A 334 25.42 -2.23 -1.04
CA ARG A 334 25.25 -3.46 -0.25
C ARG A 334 23.88 -4.10 -0.46
N THR A 335 23.88 -5.42 -0.57
CA THR A 335 22.67 -6.24 -0.41
C THR A 335 22.52 -6.72 1.04
N LEU A 336 21.29 -7.03 1.43
CA LEU A 336 20.96 -7.79 2.64
C LEU A 336 21.29 -9.26 2.36
N THR A 337 22.57 -9.59 2.43
CA THR A 337 23.08 -10.95 2.28
C THR A 337 23.60 -11.44 3.62
N VAL A 338 23.10 -12.60 4.04
CA VAL A 338 23.42 -13.19 5.34
C VAL A 338 24.11 -14.53 5.13
N ASP A 339 25.21 -14.72 5.85
CA ASP A 339 25.85 -16.02 6.04
C ASP A 339 25.08 -16.79 7.12
N LEU A 340 24.44 -17.89 6.71
CA LEU A 340 23.63 -18.73 7.56
C LEU A 340 24.51 -19.68 8.39
N PRO A 341 24.09 -20.03 9.62
CA PRO A 341 24.79 -20.98 10.49
C PRO A 341 25.09 -22.35 9.88
N ASN A 342 24.34 -22.79 8.87
CA ASN A 342 24.58 -24.04 8.15
C ASN A 342 25.69 -23.92 7.08
N GLY A 343 26.30 -22.74 6.92
CA GLY A 343 27.34 -22.44 5.93
C GLY A 343 26.82 -21.88 4.61
N ASP A 344 25.50 -21.83 4.40
CA ASP A 344 24.92 -21.25 3.18
C ASP A 344 24.94 -19.72 3.23
N ARG A 345 25.04 -19.09 2.07
CA ARG A 345 24.87 -17.64 1.92
C ARG A 345 23.54 -17.34 1.23
N LYS A 346 22.67 -16.55 1.86
CA LYS A 346 21.35 -16.18 1.31
C LYS A 346 21.22 -14.67 1.13
N CYS A 347 20.84 -14.24 -0.07
CA CYS A 347 20.50 -12.85 -0.37
C CYS A 347 18.99 -12.64 -0.18
N PHE A 348 18.62 -11.75 0.74
CA PHE A 348 17.25 -11.33 1.00
C PHE A 348 16.88 -10.03 0.28
N THR A 349 17.83 -9.37 -0.37
CA THR A 349 17.54 -8.26 -1.28
C THR A 349 16.76 -8.79 -2.48
N GLY A 350 15.53 -8.30 -2.66
CA GLY A 350 14.67 -8.65 -3.78
C GLY A 350 15.22 -8.15 -5.13
N LYS A 351 14.61 -8.61 -6.23
CA LYS A 351 15.05 -8.30 -7.60
C LYS A 351 14.83 -6.84 -8.03
N THR A 352 14.07 -6.07 -7.26
CA THR A 352 13.69 -4.68 -7.58
C THR A 352 14.71 -3.64 -7.12
N HIS A 353 15.72 -4.06 -6.37
CA HIS A 353 16.80 -3.17 -5.91
C HIS A 353 18.12 -3.72 -6.45
N LEU A 354 18.85 -2.88 -7.19
CA LEU A 354 20.15 -3.21 -7.72
C LEU A 354 21.17 -2.24 -7.13
N PRO A 355 22.08 -2.70 -6.26
CA PRO A 355 23.17 -1.85 -5.78
C PRO A 355 24.05 -1.45 -6.96
N THR A 356 23.87 -0.21 -7.43
CA THR A 356 24.68 0.35 -8.51
C THR A 356 25.48 1.54 -7.98
N PRO A 357 26.75 1.68 -8.37
CA PRO A 357 27.54 2.84 -8.01
C PRO A 357 26.85 4.12 -8.50
N THR A 358 26.33 4.91 -7.57
CA THR A 358 25.70 6.20 -7.88
C THR A 358 26.78 7.26 -7.96
N LYS A 359 26.88 7.92 -9.12
CA LYS A 359 27.89 8.97 -9.37
C LYS A 359 27.36 10.39 -9.34
N MET A 360 26.07 10.55 -9.62
CA MET A 360 25.41 11.85 -9.57
C MET A 360 24.05 11.70 -8.90
N ILE A 361 23.72 12.63 -8.02
CA ILE A 361 22.37 12.80 -7.49
C ILE A 361 21.87 14.19 -7.86
N TRP A 362 20.60 14.27 -8.25
CA TRP A 362 19.90 15.53 -8.47
C TRP A 362 18.58 15.56 -7.69
N TYR A 363 18.52 16.37 -6.65
CA TYR A 363 17.31 16.65 -5.88
C TYR A 363 16.48 17.75 -6.56
N ASN A 364 15.16 17.54 -6.60
CA ASN A 364 14.18 18.54 -7.01
C ASN A 364 12.92 18.33 -6.17
N ASN A 365 12.34 19.42 -5.63
CA ASN A 365 11.12 19.40 -4.83
C ASN A 365 11.21 18.41 -3.63
N ALA A 366 12.42 18.20 -3.11
CA ALA A 366 12.69 17.21 -2.08
C ALA A 366 13.84 17.64 -1.15
N ASN A 367 13.57 17.72 0.15
CA ASN A 367 14.61 17.84 1.18
C ASN A 367 15.13 16.43 1.57
N PHE A 368 15.79 15.76 0.63
CA PHE A 368 16.18 14.35 0.74
C PHE A 368 16.90 14.01 2.04
N ILE A 369 17.95 14.75 2.43
CA ILE A 369 18.79 14.41 3.59
C ILE A 369 17.98 14.40 4.87
N ASN A 370 17.11 15.39 5.07
CA ASN A 370 16.25 15.45 6.24
C ASN A 370 15.21 14.33 6.27
N GLN A 371 14.87 13.75 5.11
CA GLN A 371 13.89 12.66 4.98
C GLN A 371 14.53 11.28 4.91
N ALA A 372 15.83 11.17 4.67
CA ALA A 372 16.47 9.89 4.44
C ALA A 372 16.57 9.07 5.73
N LYS A 373 16.41 7.75 5.61
CA LYS A 373 16.64 6.84 6.74
C LYS A 373 18.14 6.64 6.87
N TRP A 374 18.62 6.50 8.10
CA TRP A 374 20.05 6.32 8.39
C TRP A 374 20.95 7.39 7.75
N VAL A 375 20.51 8.66 7.83
CA VAL A 375 21.17 9.83 7.23
C VAL A 375 22.66 9.94 7.56
N TYR A 376 23.06 9.53 8.77
CA TYR A 376 24.47 9.49 9.15
C TYR A 376 25.30 8.64 8.18
N ASN A 377 24.82 7.45 7.81
CA ASN A 377 25.55 6.58 6.88
C ASN A 377 25.58 7.16 5.46
N LEU A 378 24.51 7.84 5.05
CA LEU A 378 24.50 8.55 3.77
C LEU A 378 25.62 9.58 3.71
N ILE A 379 25.67 10.48 4.68
CA ILE A 379 26.65 11.57 4.74
C ILE A 379 28.09 11.04 4.86
N VAL A 380 28.32 10.06 5.74
CA VAL A 380 29.68 9.64 6.08
C VAL A 380 30.24 8.60 5.11
N ASN A 381 29.40 7.72 4.56
CA ASN A 381 29.88 6.53 3.84
C ASN A 381 29.36 6.40 2.40
N VAL A 382 28.27 7.09 2.04
CA VAL A 382 27.67 6.97 0.70
C VAL A 382 27.99 8.20 -0.16
N PHE A 383 27.66 9.40 0.28
CA PHE A 383 27.89 10.65 -0.46
C PHE A 383 29.36 10.90 -0.82
N PRO A 384 30.35 10.59 0.03
CA PRO A 384 31.77 10.79 -0.33
C PRO A 384 32.23 9.95 -1.54
N LYS A 385 31.43 9.00 -2.02
CA LYS A 385 31.71 8.18 -3.20
C LYS A 385 31.09 8.74 -4.50
N MET A 386 30.25 9.76 -4.38
CA MET A 386 29.58 10.42 -5.49
C MET A 386 30.48 11.52 -6.06
N ASP A 387 30.33 11.76 -7.36
CA ASP A 387 31.14 12.76 -8.06
C ASP A 387 30.44 14.13 -8.06
N MET A 388 29.10 14.18 -7.90
CA MET A 388 28.32 15.42 -7.85
C MET A 388 26.94 15.23 -7.20
N ILE A 389 26.54 16.19 -6.36
CA ILE A 389 25.21 16.32 -5.77
C ILE A 389 24.66 17.71 -6.12
N VAL A 390 23.49 17.72 -6.77
CA VAL A 390 22.79 18.96 -7.17
C VAL A 390 21.46 19.06 -6.44
N ASP A 391 21.15 20.23 -5.88
CA ASP A 391 19.86 20.51 -5.24
C ASP A 391 19.16 21.69 -5.91
N GLN A 392 17.91 21.49 -6.35
CA GLN A 392 17.00 22.55 -6.80
C GLN A 392 16.05 22.90 -5.67
N GLN A 393 16.16 24.11 -5.13
CA GLN A 393 15.38 24.52 -3.95
C GLN A 393 14.94 25.98 -3.99
N ILE A 394 13.79 26.21 -3.33
CA ILE A 394 13.27 27.53 -2.99
C ILE A 394 13.91 28.08 -1.71
N GLU A 395 14.48 27.21 -0.86
CA GLU A 395 15.04 27.56 0.46
C GLU A 395 16.30 26.74 0.78
N TRP A 396 17.15 27.22 1.70
CA TRP A 396 18.37 26.51 2.09
C TRP A 396 18.06 25.34 3.02
N THR A 397 17.85 24.16 2.44
CA THR A 397 17.51 22.95 3.20
C THR A 397 18.74 22.18 3.70
N GLY A 398 18.51 21.16 4.53
CA GLY A 398 19.55 20.20 4.89
C GLY A 398 20.12 19.43 3.69
N SER A 399 19.36 19.27 2.59
CA SER A 399 19.90 18.76 1.33
C SER A 399 20.87 19.75 0.67
N ALA A 400 20.53 21.04 0.68
CA ALA A 400 21.35 22.09 0.09
C ALA A 400 22.72 22.18 0.78
N GLU A 401 22.75 22.04 2.11
CA GLU A 401 23.98 22.09 2.92
C GLU A 401 25.04 21.05 2.53
N TYR A 402 24.62 19.89 2.02
CA TYR A 402 25.52 18.80 1.61
C TYR A 402 25.53 18.60 0.09
N SER A 403 25.11 19.60 -0.67
CA SER A 403 25.14 19.57 -2.14
C SER A 403 26.33 20.36 -2.67
N ASP A 404 26.92 19.91 -3.77
CA ASP A 404 28.01 20.61 -4.46
C ASP A 404 27.50 21.84 -5.23
N VAL A 405 26.25 21.75 -5.72
CA VAL A 405 25.58 22.81 -6.48
C VAL A 405 24.16 22.97 -5.96
N VAL A 406 23.80 24.21 -5.60
CA VAL A 406 22.44 24.59 -5.24
C VAL A 406 21.91 25.55 -6.29
N LEU A 407 20.76 25.24 -6.89
CA LEU A 407 20.13 26.00 -7.95
C LEU A 407 18.82 26.61 -7.44
N PRO A 408 18.69 27.95 -7.42
CA PRO A 408 17.50 28.61 -6.92
C PRO A 408 16.33 28.43 -7.90
N VAL A 409 15.19 27.98 -7.39
CA VAL A 409 13.96 27.80 -8.19
C VAL A 409 12.82 28.66 -7.65
N ASN A 410 11.85 28.95 -8.52
CA ASN A 410 10.69 29.75 -8.17
C ASN A 410 9.80 29.06 -7.13
N SER A 411 9.23 29.85 -6.21
CA SER A 411 8.11 29.40 -5.38
C SER A 411 6.83 29.26 -6.20
N TRP A 412 5.82 28.57 -5.66
CA TRP A 412 4.56 28.31 -6.38
C TRP A 412 3.80 29.58 -6.82
N VAL A 413 4.02 30.70 -6.13
CA VAL A 413 3.39 31.99 -6.47
C VAL A 413 4.17 32.77 -7.53
N GLU A 414 5.41 32.37 -7.81
CA GLU A 414 6.34 32.98 -8.79
C GLU A 414 6.41 32.21 -10.11
N PHE A 415 5.72 31.06 -10.22
CA PHE A 415 5.72 30.24 -11.43
C PHE A 415 5.36 31.06 -12.67
N GLU A 416 6.27 31.03 -13.65
CA GLU A 416 6.14 31.85 -14.86
C GLU A 416 5.31 31.15 -15.95
N ASP A 417 5.12 29.83 -15.86
CA ASP A 417 4.30 29.00 -16.74
C ASP A 417 3.22 28.23 -15.96
N TRP A 418 2.37 27.51 -16.69
CA TRP A 418 1.25 26.75 -16.14
C TRP A 418 1.69 25.42 -15.52
N GLU A 419 1.10 25.12 -14.37
CA GLU A 419 1.26 23.89 -13.62
C GLU A 419 -0.08 23.18 -13.39
N MET A 420 -0.03 21.87 -13.15
CA MET A 420 -1.22 21.06 -12.87
C MET A 420 -1.01 20.15 -11.64
N ALA A 421 -2.00 20.10 -10.77
CA ALA A 421 -2.04 19.18 -9.65
C ALA A 421 -3.44 18.65 -9.37
N ALA A 422 -3.48 17.55 -8.63
CA ALA A 422 -4.68 16.99 -8.03
C ALA A 422 -4.30 16.38 -6.67
N ALA A 423 -5.29 16.11 -5.83
CA ALA A 423 -5.09 15.51 -4.52
C ALA A 423 -5.69 14.11 -4.46
N CYS A 424 -5.06 13.19 -3.73
CA CYS A 424 -5.66 11.88 -3.48
C CYS A 424 -6.77 11.92 -2.42
N SER A 425 -6.93 13.02 -1.69
CA SER A 425 -7.92 13.22 -0.62
C SER A 425 -9.22 13.89 -1.09
N ASN A 426 -9.23 14.48 -2.28
CA ASN A 426 -10.39 15.17 -2.83
C ASN A 426 -10.45 14.98 -4.36
N PRO A 427 -11.59 15.25 -5.00
CA PRO A 427 -11.81 14.93 -6.40
C PRO A 427 -11.42 16.07 -7.36
N PHE A 428 -10.69 17.09 -6.91
CA PHE A 428 -10.42 18.29 -7.70
C PHE A 428 -9.07 18.19 -8.41
N LEU A 429 -9.09 18.55 -9.70
CA LEU A 429 -7.93 18.90 -10.50
C LEU A 429 -7.82 20.41 -10.57
N GLN A 430 -6.60 20.92 -10.44
CA GLN A 430 -6.27 22.34 -10.44
C GLN A 430 -5.15 22.62 -11.44
N ILE A 431 -5.33 23.66 -12.23
CA ILE A 431 -4.33 24.25 -13.12
C ILE A 431 -4.18 25.71 -12.73
N TRP A 432 -2.95 26.11 -12.44
CA TRP A 432 -2.65 27.48 -12.05
C TRP A 432 -1.35 27.96 -12.69
N LYS A 433 -1.15 29.26 -12.63
CA LYS A 433 0.11 29.95 -12.91
C LYS A 433 0.38 30.87 -11.72
N GLY A 434 1.65 31.23 -11.50
CA GLY A 434 2.03 32.19 -10.46
C GLY A 434 1.25 33.51 -10.59
N GLY A 435 1.24 34.28 -9.50
CA GLY A 435 0.56 35.58 -9.41
C GLY A 435 1.51 36.78 -9.37
N ILE A 436 2.80 36.54 -9.16
CA ILE A 436 3.84 37.57 -9.07
C ILE A 436 5.04 37.20 -9.95
N ALA A 437 5.84 38.20 -10.30
CA ALA A 437 7.14 37.95 -10.94
C ALA A 437 8.12 37.32 -9.93
N PRO A 438 9.09 36.51 -10.38
CA PRO A 438 10.18 36.03 -9.52
C PRO A 438 10.85 37.18 -8.77
N VAL A 439 11.02 37.04 -7.45
CA VAL A 439 11.63 38.07 -6.60
C VAL A 439 13.16 38.13 -6.78
N HIS A 440 13.76 37.04 -7.24
CA HIS A 440 15.20 36.88 -7.46
C HIS A 440 15.47 36.36 -8.88
N ASP A 441 16.73 36.06 -9.18
CA ASP A 441 17.15 35.41 -10.44
C ASP A 441 16.79 33.91 -10.49
N SER A 442 15.78 33.49 -9.71
CA SER A 442 15.23 32.14 -9.72
C SER A 442 14.41 31.88 -10.98
N ILE A 443 14.27 30.60 -11.35
CA ILE A 443 13.49 30.17 -12.51
C ILE A 443 12.64 28.94 -12.15
N ASP A 444 11.63 28.62 -12.97
CA ASP A 444 10.82 27.42 -12.76
C ASP A 444 11.69 26.14 -12.75
N ASP A 445 11.34 25.14 -11.95
CA ASP A 445 12.08 23.86 -11.81
C ASP A 445 12.42 23.23 -13.18
N ALA A 446 11.41 23.12 -14.05
CA ALA A 446 11.61 22.53 -15.38
C ALA A 446 12.56 23.36 -16.26
N ALA A 447 12.62 24.68 -16.06
CA ALA A 447 13.47 25.58 -16.84
C ALA A 447 14.96 25.39 -16.49
N VAL A 448 15.29 24.96 -15.26
CA VAL A 448 16.64 24.57 -14.88
C VAL A 448 17.10 23.37 -15.71
N PHE A 449 16.30 22.30 -15.77
CA PHE A 449 16.61 21.13 -16.60
C PHE A 449 16.72 21.50 -18.08
N ALA A 450 15.84 22.37 -18.57
CA ALA A 450 15.92 22.90 -19.94
C ALA A 450 17.23 23.66 -20.19
N GLY A 451 17.70 24.45 -19.22
CA GLY A 451 18.98 25.15 -19.25
C GLY A 451 20.17 24.19 -19.36
N VAL A 452 20.19 23.15 -18.52
CA VAL A 452 21.22 22.10 -18.59
C VAL A 452 21.15 21.33 -19.90
N GLY A 453 19.94 21.02 -20.40
CA GLY A 453 19.73 20.41 -21.71
C GLY A 453 20.33 21.24 -22.84
N ARG A 454 20.13 22.56 -22.85
CA ARG A 454 20.76 23.47 -23.84
C ARG A 454 22.29 23.50 -23.72
N ALA A 455 22.83 23.50 -22.52
CA ALA A 455 24.28 23.46 -22.30
C ALA A 455 24.89 22.14 -22.81
N LEU A 456 24.25 21.00 -22.53
CA LEU A 456 24.63 19.69 -23.05
C LEU A 456 24.52 19.62 -24.57
N ALA A 457 23.46 20.18 -25.15
CA ALA A 457 23.28 20.25 -26.61
C ALA A 457 24.46 20.96 -27.29
N LYS A 458 24.91 22.10 -26.73
CA LYS A 458 26.08 22.83 -27.21
C LYS A 458 27.37 22.02 -27.04
N LYS A 459 27.57 21.42 -25.86
CA LYS A 459 28.80 20.69 -25.51
C LYS A 459 28.98 19.41 -26.33
N LEU A 460 27.89 18.70 -26.59
CA LEU A 460 27.89 17.41 -27.30
C LEU A 460 27.56 17.54 -28.79
N ASN A 461 27.24 18.74 -29.26
CA ASN A 461 26.75 19.01 -30.62
C ASN A 461 25.53 18.13 -30.98
N ASP A 462 24.58 18.00 -30.06
CA ASP A 462 23.38 17.19 -30.22
C ASP A 462 22.15 17.98 -29.78
N ARG A 463 21.36 18.45 -30.74
CA ARG A 463 20.20 19.31 -30.47
C ARG A 463 19.09 18.63 -29.68
N ARG A 464 19.04 17.29 -29.66
CA ARG A 464 17.96 16.54 -28.98
C ARG A 464 17.86 16.88 -27.49
N PHE A 465 18.99 17.16 -26.83
CA PHE A 465 19.00 17.59 -25.43
C PHE A 465 18.24 18.91 -25.20
N ALA A 466 18.27 19.85 -26.15
CA ALA A 466 17.51 21.09 -26.06
C ALA A 466 16.06 20.90 -26.52
N ASP A 467 15.87 20.15 -27.61
CA ASP A 467 14.57 19.92 -28.24
C ASP A 467 13.60 19.16 -27.30
N TYR A 468 14.10 18.27 -26.45
CA TYR A 468 13.30 17.60 -25.41
C TYR A 468 12.56 18.57 -24.48
N TRP A 469 13.16 19.72 -24.19
CA TRP A 469 12.64 20.75 -23.31
C TRP A 469 12.05 21.96 -24.06
N LYS A 470 11.72 21.79 -25.35
CA LYS A 470 11.22 22.87 -26.22
C LYS A 470 10.06 23.63 -25.59
N TYR A 471 9.02 22.93 -25.13
CA TYR A 471 7.81 23.60 -24.63
C TYR A 471 7.99 24.24 -23.25
N VAL A 472 8.95 23.78 -22.45
CA VAL A 472 9.36 24.49 -21.24
C VAL A 472 10.09 25.78 -21.61
N THR A 473 11.03 25.71 -22.55
CA THR A 473 11.81 26.87 -23.02
C THR A 473 10.93 27.94 -23.67
N GLU A 474 9.89 27.52 -24.40
CA GLU A 474 8.93 28.42 -25.06
C GLU A 474 7.80 28.91 -24.13
N LYS A 475 7.81 28.56 -22.83
CA LYS A 475 6.73 28.84 -21.86
C LYS A 475 5.36 28.38 -22.38
N LYS A 476 5.31 27.13 -22.83
CA LYS A 476 4.14 26.42 -23.40
C LYS A 476 3.88 25.10 -22.66
N SER A 477 4.07 25.04 -21.35
CA SER A 477 3.85 23.82 -20.55
C SER A 477 2.42 23.28 -20.63
N ARG A 478 1.45 24.12 -21.07
CA ARG A 478 0.11 23.71 -21.50
C ARG A 478 0.10 22.49 -22.43
N VAL A 479 1.12 22.31 -23.28
CA VAL A 479 1.24 21.16 -24.19
C VAL A 479 1.42 19.86 -23.41
N TYR A 480 2.32 19.84 -22.42
CA TYR A 480 2.52 18.66 -21.57
C TYR A 480 1.29 18.38 -20.71
N ILE A 481 0.66 19.43 -20.17
CA ILE A 481 -0.59 19.30 -19.41
C ILE A 481 -1.67 18.66 -20.29
N GLN A 482 -1.91 19.18 -21.49
CA GLN A 482 -2.91 18.62 -22.40
C GLN A 482 -2.60 17.16 -22.78
N ARG A 483 -1.33 16.80 -23.00
CA ARG A 483 -0.93 15.41 -23.27
C ARG A 483 -1.28 14.47 -22.11
N VAL A 484 -1.18 14.92 -20.85
CA VAL A 484 -1.61 14.13 -19.68
C VAL A 484 -3.13 14.04 -19.62
N LEU A 485 -3.85 15.15 -19.86
CA LEU A 485 -5.31 15.18 -19.90
C LEU A 485 -5.88 14.24 -20.98
N ASP A 486 -5.25 14.20 -22.15
CA ASP A 486 -5.63 13.38 -23.29
C ASP A 486 -5.53 11.88 -23.01
N ASN A 487 -4.63 11.50 -22.08
CA ASN A 487 -4.18 10.13 -21.92
C ASN A 487 -4.51 9.49 -20.56
N SER A 488 -5.15 10.22 -19.66
CA SER A 488 -5.51 9.70 -18.33
C SER A 488 -6.98 9.27 -18.26
N THR A 489 -7.25 8.16 -17.58
CA THR A 489 -8.61 7.60 -17.43
C THR A 489 -9.59 8.53 -16.68
N THR A 490 -9.05 9.42 -15.86
CA THR A 490 -9.77 10.34 -14.96
C THR A 490 -9.97 11.73 -15.55
N THR A 491 -9.47 11.97 -16.76
CA THR A 491 -9.60 13.26 -17.47
C THR A 491 -10.11 13.07 -18.89
N ARG A 492 -10.49 11.84 -19.24
CA ARG A 492 -11.02 11.47 -20.55
C ARG A 492 -12.30 10.63 -20.42
N GLY A 493 -13.38 11.15 -20.98
CA GLY A 493 -14.68 10.47 -21.08
C GLY A 493 -15.04 10.10 -22.51
N VAL A 494 -16.31 9.73 -22.70
CA VAL A 494 -16.90 9.42 -24.02
C VAL A 494 -16.90 10.63 -24.96
N ASP A 495 -17.02 11.83 -24.42
CA ASP A 495 -17.01 13.10 -25.15
C ASP A 495 -15.59 13.63 -25.45
N GLY A 496 -14.57 12.83 -25.13
CA GLY A 496 -13.16 13.20 -25.27
C GLY A 496 -12.52 13.65 -23.95
N PRO A 497 -11.27 14.15 -24.02
CA PRO A 497 -10.53 14.60 -22.86
C PRO A 497 -10.91 16.01 -22.46
N TYR A 498 -10.66 16.35 -21.20
CA TYR A 498 -10.66 17.73 -20.76
C TYR A 498 -9.68 18.56 -21.59
N GLN A 499 -10.12 19.77 -21.91
CA GLN A 499 -9.34 20.75 -22.67
C GLN A 499 -8.77 21.79 -21.70
N PHE A 500 -7.46 22.01 -21.76
CA PHE A 500 -6.75 23.00 -20.94
C PHE A 500 -7.45 24.36 -20.94
N ASP A 501 -7.73 24.92 -22.12
CA ASP A 501 -8.33 26.26 -22.24
C ASP A 501 -9.72 26.35 -21.60
N LYS A 502 -10.47 25.24 -21.62
CA LYS A 502 -11.80 25.16 -21.00
C LYS A 502 -11.70 25.06 -19.47
N ILE A 503 -10.73 24.31 -18.95
CA ILE A 503 -10.46 24.27 -17.50
C ILE A 503 -10.10 25.69 -17.01
N ILE A 504 -9.17 26.38 -17.69
CA ILE A 504 -8.77 27.74 -17.31
C ILE A 504 -9.95 28.72 -17.32
N LYS A 505 -10.90 28.56 -18.23
CA LYS A 505 -12.12 29.39 -18.29
C LYS A 505 -13.20 28.99 -17.27
N GLY A 506 -13.03 27.89 -16.54
CA GLY A 506 -14.02 27.38 -15.58
C GLY A 506 -15.19 26.64 -16.23
N GLU A 507 -15.06 26.19 -17.48
CA GLU A 507 -16.14 25.50 -18.22
C GLU A 507 -16.44 24.08 -17.69
N TYR A 508 -15.61 23.54 -16.78
CA TYR A 508 -15.76 22.20 -16.19
C TYR A 508 -16.14 22.20 -14.70
N GLY A 509 -16.81 23.26 -14.23
CA GLY A 509 -17.24 23.32 -12.82
C GLY A 509 -17.55 24.73 -12.31
N GLY A 510 -17.43 25.76 -13.13
CA GLY A 510 -17.73 27.16 -12.78
C GLY A 510 -16.54 27.93 -12.20
N GLU A 511 -15.50 27.24 -11.73
CA GLU A 511 -14.31 27.87 -11.15
C GLU A 511 -13.13 27.84 -12.14
N PRO A 512 -12.58 29.00 -12.54
CA PRO A 512 -11.39 29.09 -13.40
C PRO A 512 -10.22 28.25 -12.88
N GLY A 513 -9.63 27.45 -13.76
CA GLY A 513 -8.49 26.59 -13.44
C GLY A 513 -8.85 25.30 -12.72
N GLN A 514 -10.14 24.99 -12.50
CA GLN A 514 -10.54 23.78 -11.78
C GLN A 514 -11.45 22.86 -12.61
N ALA A 515 -11.33 21.56 -12.35
CA ALA A 515 -12.22 20.53 -12.88
C ALA A 515 -12.40 19.39 -11.87
N LEU A 516 -13.52 18.67 -11.96
CA LEU A 516 -13.72 17.44 -11.22
C LEU A 516 -13.06 16.27 -11.94
N MET A 517 -12.35 15.41 -11.22
CA MET A 517 -11.80 14.18 -11.78
C MET A 517 -12.93 13.21 -12.13
N LEU A 518 -12.83 12.57 -13.31
CA LEU A 518 -13.81 11.61 -13.82
C LEU A 518 -13.64 10.24 -13.16
N HIS A 519 -14.11 10.13 -11.93
CA HIS A 519 -14.21 8.87 -11.21
C HIS A 519 -15.57 8.19 -11.41
N ARG A 520 -15.64 6.88 -11.18
CA ARG A 520 -16.88 6.10 -11.29
C ARG A 520 -17.97 6.57 -10.32
N THR A 521 -17.58 6.97 -9.13
CA THR A 521 -18.46 7.44 -8.05
C THR A 521 -17.99 8.78 -7.51
N TYR A 522 -18.92 9.55 -6.95
CA TYR A 522 -18.65 10.78 -6.21
C TYR A 522 -19.51 10.82 -4.92
N PRO A 523 -18.91 10.93 -3.72
CA PRO A 523 -17.49 10.76 -3.42
C PRO A 523 -16.92 9.44 -3.94
N ARG A 524 -15.61 9.40 -4.22
CA ARG A 524 -14.97 8.20 -4.75
C ARG A 524 -14.94 7.07 -3.71
N VAL A 525 -15.54 5.95 -4.08
CA VAL A 525 -15.55 4.69 -3.30
C VAL A 525 -14.65 3.65 -3.97
N PRO A 526 -13.57 3.18 -3.32
CA PRO A 526 -12.75 2.10 -3.84
C PRO A 526 -13.53 0.78 -3.95
N PHE A 527 -13.15 -0.05 -4.93
CA PHE A 527 -13.71 -1.39 -5.14
C PHE A 527 -15.19 -1.43 -5.55
N TRP A 528 -15.74 -0.31 -6.05
CA TRP A 528 -17.14 -0.25 -6.45
C TRP A 528 -17.50 -1.29 -7.50
N GLU A 529 -16.73 -1.37 -8.58
CA GLU A 529 -16.92 -2.31 -9.68
C GLU A 529 -16.80 -3.76 -9.20
N GLN A 530 -15.88 -4.03 -8.28
CA GLN A 530 -15.70 -5.38 -7.75
C GLN A 530 -16.93 -5.85 -6.99
N ILE A 531 -17.48 -4.99 -6.14
CA ILE A 531 -18.60 -5.33 -5.26
C ILE A 531 -19.94 -5.29 -6.02
N HIS A 532 -20.20 -4.25 -6.81
CA HIS A 532 -21.51 -4.02 -7.42
C HIS A 532 -21.64 -4.66 -8.81
N ASP A 533 -20.56 -4.68 -9.59
CA ASP A 533 -20.59 -5.21 -10.96
C ASP A 533 -20.08 -6.66 -11.04
N SER A 534 -19.63 -7.23 -9.91
CA SER A 534 -19.04 -8.58 -9.84
C SER A 534 -17.80 -8.75 -10.72
N ILE A 535 -16.99 -7.69 -10.82
CA ILE A 535 -15.67 -7.76 -11.45
C ILE A 535 -14.66 -8.35 -10.45
N PRO A 536 -13.73 -9.23 -10.88
CA PRO A 536 -12.68 -9.74 -9.99
C PRO A 536 -11.87 -8.61 -9.33
N PHE A 537 -11.44 -8.80 -8.09
CA PHE A 537 -10.37 -8.00 -7.49
C PHE A 537 -9.06 -8.23 -8.26
N TYR A 538 -8.15 -7.26 -8.25
CA TYR A 538 -6.83 -7.34 -8.92
C TYR A 538 -5.83 -8.29 -8.21
N THR A 539 -6.33 -9.31 -7.52
CA THR A 539 -5.56 -10.38 -6.91
C THR A 539 -5.55 -11.62 -7.82
N ASP A 540 -4.74 -12.63 -7.50
CA ASP A 540 -4.66 -13.85 -8.32
C ASP A 540 -5.99 -14.62 -8.37
N SER A 541 -6.71 -14.72 -7.26
CA SER A 541 -7.99 -15.42 -7.16
C SER A 541 -9.20 -14.58 -7.48
N GLY A 542 -9.00 -13.29 -7.82
CA GLY A 542 -10.09 -12.38 -8.10
C GLY A 542 -10.86 -11.94 -6.86
N ARG A 543 -10.38 -12.26 -5.66
CA ARG A 543 -11.07 -12.04 -4.36
C ARG A 543 -10.20 -11.22 -3.41
N LEU A 544 -10.79 -10.66 -2.37
CA LEU A 544 -10.04 -10.09 -1.24
C LEU A 544 -9.27 -11.20 -0.52
N HIS A 545 -7.96 -11.01 -0.34
CA HIS A 545 -7.09 -12.03 0.23
C HIS A 545 -6.83 -11.80 1.71
N SER A 546 -7.03 -12.87 2.48
CA SER A 546 -6.55 -13.00 3.85
C SER A 546 -5.35 -13.95 3.94
N TYR A 547 -5.15 -14.84 2.96
CA TYR A 547 -4.12 -15.88 2.95
C TYR A 547 -3.10 -15.69 1.83
N CYS A 548 -1.83 -16.01 2.08
CA CYS A 548 -0.76 -15.95 1.08
C CYS A 548 0.02 -17.27 1.02
N ASP A 549 -0.08 -18.00 -0.09
CA ASP A 549 0.62 -19.28 -0.27
C ASP A 549 1.88 -19.18 -1.15
N LEU A 550 2.41 -17.97 -1.31
CA LEU A 550 3.72 -17.78 -1.91
C LEU A 550 4.78 -18.55 -1.08
N PRO A 551 5.75 -19.23 -1.73
CA PRO A 551 6.79 -19.98 -1.03
C PRO A 551 7.48 -19.15 0.06
N GLU A 552 7.79 -17.89 -0.22
CA GLU A 552 8.45 -16.96 0.70
C GLU A 552 7.55 -16.62 1.89
N ALA A 553 6.24 -16.43 1.67
CA ALA A 553 5.30 -16.17 2.76
C ALA A 553 5.17 -17.37 3.70
N ILE A 554 5.17 -18.59 3.17
CA ILE A 554 5.19 -19.83 3.97
C ILE A 554 6.53 -19.99 4.69
N GLU A 555 7.65 -19.79 3.98
CA GLU A 555 9.02 -19.85 4.52
C GLU A 555 9.19 -18.86 5.67
N TYR A 556 8.60 -17.67 5.59
CA TYR A 556 8.66 -16.66 6.63
C TYR A 556 7.53 -16.84 7.67
N GLY A 557 6.60 -17.79 7.51
CA GLY A 557 5.50 -17.99 8.45
C GLY A 557 4.49 -16.83 8.48
N GLU A 558 4.30 -16.17 7.35
CA GLU A 558 3.36 -15.05 7.14
C GLU A 558 2.23 -15.38 6.15
N ASN A 559 2.03 -16.68 5.89
CA ASN A 559 0.95 -17.20 5.06
C ASN A 559 -0.42 -16.83 5.66
N LEU A 560 -0.58 -17.05 6.97
CA LEU A 560 -1.62 -16.44 7.79
C LEU A 560 -1.13 -15.10 8.36
N ILE A 561 -2.07 -14.22 8.72
CA ILE A 561 -1.73 -12.99 9.42
C ILE A 561 -1.40 -13.34 10.88
N VAL A 562 -0.21 -12.98 11.31
CA VAL A 562 0.34 -13.26 12.65
C VAL A 562 0.79 -11.96 13.31
N TYR A 563 0.84 -11.93 14.64
CA TYR A 563 1.62 -10.95 15.35
C TYR A 563 3.10 -11.36 15.36
N ARG A 564 3.96 -10.41 14.98
CA ARG A 564 5.40 -10.47 15.16
C ARG A 564 5.83 -9.34 16.09
N GLU A 565 6.66 -9.66 17.07
CA GLU A 565 7.37 -8.61 17.81
C GLU A 565 8.20 -7.75 16.86
N ALA A 566 8.30 -6.46 17.12
CA ALA A 566 9.12 -5.59 16.28
C ALA A 566 10.60 -6.04 16.27
N VAL A 567 11.32 -5.72 15.20
CA VAL A 567 12.76 -6.04 15.05
C VAL A 567 13.63 -5.35 16.11
N GLU A 568 13.17 -4.22 16.64
CA GLU A 568 13.88 -3.42 17.66
C GLU A 568 12.95 -2.95 18.79
N ALA A 569 11.78 -2.42 18.46
CA ALA A 569 10.85 -1.78 19.39
C ALA A 569 10.05 -2.80 20.23
N THR A 570 10.73 -3.62 21.02
CA THR A 570 10.13 -4.64 21.91
C THR A 570 10.99 -4.90 23.14
N PRO A 571 10.40 -5.21 24.32
CA PRO A 571 11.14 -5.69 25.47
C PRO A 571 11.42 -7.20 25.42
N TYR A 572 10.77 -7.92 24.50
CA TYR A 572 10.85 -9.38 24.33
C TYR A 572 11.84 -9.76 23.22
N LEU A 573 11.90 -11.04 22.85
CA LEU A 573 12.72 -11.53 21.76
C LEU A 573 12.34 -10.81 20.43
N PRO A 574 13.25 -10.08 19.78
CA PRO A 574 12.91 -9.34 18.58
C PRO A 574 12.53 -10.21 17.39
N ASN A 575 11.59 -9.73 16.58
CA ASN A 575 11.12 -10.38 15.34
C ASN A 575 10.53 -11.80 15.53
N VAL A 576 10.15 -12.18 16.75
CA VAL A 576 9.53 -13.48 17.00
C VAL A 576 8.07 -13.50 16.53
N ILE A 577 7.67 -14.57 15.85
CA ILE A 577 6.28 -14.85 15.50
C ILE A 577 5.58 -15.45 16.71
N VAL A 578 4.51 -14.80 17.18
CA VAL A 578 3.71 -15.27 18.31
C VAL A 578 2.61 -16.21 17.81
N SER A 579 2.85 -17.53 17.88
CA SER A 579 1.84 -18.53 17.51
C SER A 579 2.16 -19.95 17.99
N THR A 580 1.13 -20.71 18.37
CA THR A 580 1.12 -22.18 18.51
C THR A 580 0.62 -22.89 17.25
N SER A 581 0.06 -22.17 16.29
CA SER A 581 -0.62 -22.73 15.13
C SER A 581 0.26 -23.71 14.34
N PRO A 582 -0.25 -24.93 14.00
CA PRO A 582 0.47 -25.86 13.12
C PRO A 582 0.47 -25.41 11.65
N PHE A 583 -0.29 -24.36 11.33
CA PHE A 583 -0.43 -23.79 9.98
C PHE A 583 0.51 -22.61 9.74
N VAL A 584 1.34 -22.27 10.73
CA VAL A 584 2.42 -21.30 10.63
C VAL A 584 3.73 -22.07 10.79
N ARG A 585 4.46 -22.27 9.69
CA ARG A 585 5.67 -23.14 9.65
C ARG A 585 6.87 -22.39 9.05
N PRO A 586 7.37 -21.34 9.72
CA PRO A 586 8.54 -20.65 9.24
C PRO A 586 9.77 -21.57 9.22
N VAL A 587 10.70 -21.28 8.31
CA VAL A 587 12.03 -21.87 8.31
C VAL A 587 12.91 -21.12 9.29
N ASP A 588 13.33 -21.81 10.35
CA ASP A 588 14.35 -21.31 11.26
C ASP A 588 15.73 -21.47 10.60
N TYR A 589 16.38 -20.33 10.32
CA TYR A 589 17.72 -20.32 9.74
C TYR A 589 18.83 -20.60 10.76
N GLY A 590 18.51 -20.83 12.03
CA GLY A 590 19.48 -21.07 13.12
C GLY A 590 20.14 -19.79 13.65
N ILE A 591 19.66 -18.62 13.26
CA ILE A 591 20.24 -17.33 13.65
C ILE A 591 20.15 -17.18 15.18
N PRO A 592 21.28 -16.92 15.88
CA PRO A 592 21.30 -16.86 17.35
C PRO A 592 20.25 -15.91 17.95
N LEU A 593 19.63 -16.31 19.06
CA LEU A 593 18.58 -15.51 19.70
C LEU A 593 19.10 -14.20 20.31
N ASP A 594 20.35 -14.20 20.76
CA ASP A 594 21.05 -13.12 21.45
C ASP A 594 21.84 -12.20 20.51
N THR A 595 21.84 -12.46 19.19
CA THR A 595 22.52 -11.59 18.23
C THR A 595 22.02 -10.15 18.31
N THR A 596 22.95 -9.20 18.31
CA THR A 596 22.64 -7.76 18.27
C THR A 596 22.74 -7.19 16.87
N ASP A 597 23.14 -7.99 15.89
CA ASP A 597 23.18 -7.57 14.49
C ASP A 597 21.75 -7.31 13.97
N PRO A 598 21.45 -6.12 13.45
CA PRO A 598 20.10 -5.78 12.99
C PRO A 598 19.70 -6.52 11.72
N ASP A 599 20.63 -6.79 10.80
CA ASP A 599 20.37 -7.48 9.54
C ASP A 599 20.00 -8.95 9.83
N LEU A 600 20.75 -9.60 10.74
CA LEU A 600 20.45 -10.97 11.19
C LEU A 600 19.09 -11.04 11.90
N ARG A 601 18.78 -10.07 12.78
CA ARG A 601 17.50 -10.04 13.49
C ARG A 601 16.33 -9.84 12.53
N GLN A 602 16.48 -9.01 11.51
CA GLN A 602 15.44 -8.69 10.53
C GLN A 602 15.00 -9.93 9.72
N VAL A 603 15.92 -10.83 9.37
CA VAL A 603 15.61 -12.00 8.53
C VAL A 603 15.32 -13.28 9.34
N ARG A 604 15.46 -13.23 10.66
CA ARG A 604 15.22 -14.36 11.56
C ARG A 604 13.72 -14.70 11.64
N ASN A 605 13.37 -15.97 11.48
CA ASN A 605 11.98 -16.45 11.54
C ASN A 605 11.82 -17.50 12.64
N ILE A 606 11.65 -17.04 13.88
CA ILE A 606 11.41 -17.92 15.05
C ILE A 606 9.93 -17.85 15.41
N LYS A 607 9.30 -19.02 15.60
CA LYS A 607 7.92 -19.13 16.09
C LYS A 607 7.92 -19.62 17.53
N LEU A 608 7.28 -18.88 18.43
CA LEU A 608 7.09 -19.27 19.82
C LEU A 608 5.66 -18.96 20.30
N PRO A 609 5.11 -19.74 21.24
CA PRO A 609 3.88 -19.36 21.93
C PRO A 609 4.11 -18.13 22.82
N TRP A 610 3.06 -17.33 23.05
CA TRP A 610 3.15 -16.16 23.92
C TRP A 610 3.66 -16.49 25.32
N SER A 611 3.26 -17.64 25.88
CA SER A 611 3.72 -18.13 27.18
C SER A 611 5.24 -18.23 27.29
N LYS A 612 5.95 -18.42 26.17
CA LYS A 612 7.42 -18.42 26.09
C LYS A 612 7.98 -17.06 25.71
N VAL A 613 7.34 -16.33 24.80
CA VAL A 613 7.80 -14.99 24.39
C VAL A 613 7.86 -14.04 25.59
N ARG A 614 6.85 -14.04 26.46
CA ARG A 614 6.84 -13.16 27.65
C ARG A 614 7.94 -13.46 28.69
N GLU A 615 8.54 -14.65 28.62
CA GLU A 615 9.68 -15.04 29.47
C GLU A 615 11.02 -14.58 28.88
N THR A 616 11.03 -14.13 27.62
CA THR A 616 12.24 -13.66 26.94
C THR A 616 12.55 -12.20 27.27
N THR A 617 13.76 -11.76 26.94
CA THR A 617 14.16 -10.36 27.10
C THR A 617 15.01 -9.94 25.92
N ASN A 618 14.70 -8.79 25.32
CA ASN A 618 15.49 -8.19 24.25
C ASN A 618 16.96 -8.00 24.72
N PRO A 619 17.96 -8.43 23.93
CA PRO A 619 19.38 -8.25 24.27
C PRO A 619 19.79 -6.80 24.56
N LEU A 620 19.18 -5.82 23.88
CA LEU A 620 19.42 -4.39 24.14
C LEU A 620 18.78 -3.96 25.47
N TRP A 621 17.61 -4.49 25.81
CA TRP A 621 16.95 -4.21 27.08
C TRP A 621 17.80 -4.66 28.28
N LYS A 622 18.44 -5.83 28.17
CA LYS A 622 19.41 -6.32 29.17
C LYS A 622 20.62 -5.39 29.36
N LYS A 623 20.97 -4.61 28.33
CA LYS A 623 22.04 -3.61 28.36
C LYS A 623 21.59 -2.25 28.90
N GLY A 624 20.32 -2.10 29.30
CA GLY A 624 19.77 -0.87 29.89
C GLY A 624 19.07 0.06 28.89
N TYR A 625 18.92 -0.33 27.61
CA TYR A 625 18.16 0.44 26.63
C TYR A 625 16.65 0.19 26.82
N GLN A 626 16.00 0.99 27.69
CA GLN A 626 14.61 0.80 28.11
C GLN A 626 13.59 1.76 27.48
N PHE A 627 14.03 2.62 26.56
CA PHE A 627 13.17 3.60 25.90
C PHE A 627 12.97 3.24 24.42
N TYR A 628 11.72 3.34 23.97
CA TYR A 628 11.42 3.27 22.54
C TYR A 628 11.64 4.65 21.91
N CYS A 629 12.46 4.71 20.87
CA CYS A 629 12.47 5.84 19.96
C CYS A 629 11.43 5.57 18.87
N SER A 630 10.21 6.07 19.03
CA SER A 630 9.09 5.79 18.10
C SER A 630 9.30 6.41 16.71
N THR A 631 10.28 7.31 16.52
CA THR A 631 10.76 7.80 15.22
C THR A 631 11.81 8.92 15.41
N PRO A 632 12.92 8.94 14.66
CA PRO A 632 13.86 10.07 14.66
C PRO A 632 13.41 11.24 13.76
N LYS A 633 12.33 11.08 12.97
CA LYS A 633 11.85 12.14 12.09
C LYS A 633 10.89 13.08 12.81
N SER A 634 11.24 14.37 12.90
CA SER A 634 10.40 15.42 13.46
C SER A 634 9.02 15.52 12.79
N ARG A 635 8.92 15.32 11.47
CA ARG A 635 7.60 15.21 10.81
C ARG A 635 6.75 14.10 11.45
N HIS A 636 7.34 12.96 11.80
CA HIS A 636 6.53 11.83 12.24
C HIS A 636 5.90 12.03 13.62
N THR A 637 6.39 12.96 14.46
CA THR A 637 5.70 13.30 15.71
C THR A 637 4.33 13.94 15.48
N THR A 638 4.05 14.45 14.28
CA THR A 638 2.70 14.86 13.87
C THR A 638 2.00 13.81 13.01
N HIS A 639 2.74 12.94 12.29
CA HIS A 639 2.14 11.92 11.40
C HIS A 639 1.45 10.73 12.13
N SER A 640 1.98 10.32 13.29
CA SER A 640 1.45 9.22 14.11
C SER A 640 0.46 9.70 15.14
#